data_AF-A0A939YHV6-F1
#
_entry.id   AF-A0A939YHV6-F1
#
_cell.length_a   1.000
_cell.length_b   1.000
_cell.length_c   1.000
_cell.angle_alpha   90.00
_cell.angle_beta   90.00
_cell.angle_gamma   90.00
#
_symmetry.space_group_name_H-M   'P 1'
#
loop_
_entity.id
_entity.type
_entity.pdbx_description
1 polymer ?
#
loop_
_entity_poly.entity_id
_entity_poly.type
_entity_poly.pdbx_seq_one_letter_code
_entity_poly.pdbx_strand_id
1 'polypeptide(L)'
;MKKIVSLLLAVLMTAALLPALVPGPAAADEKPQAYVSRHFNHVLKVSYDEVRYGFKPNGSDERTCVFCGGDAAKIDTPHLPENTMSAIFWGWVSADGSDIESFSYVQEGMYTLSLPKFKETAEPAVLQIAPGEFTYRFHVIVPVDPAGIRTVQVFANFADGTSEEIWRARVYIPPYDESTFVDPLPPEQVKGDINADGSIDNLDVVDLFKLVSGSLGGSVPDDIADCNEDGFVDNRDVVVLFKYVSTGVWQTVEWTTVDMYDPSKYNDKEAKQLNTGNYFAERFSVNAPFRQLSVWCPSWSNAIGNLRLTLYRFHSDIAYTLTQPAIATKLYKDFDDNAWLTLDFKTQDAGEYMIVISDPEEKVGVWVYPSSVGRGLFYDGGIELGGELCMTITVSQTPDPLFNQVESITSSLIPPEPEDSPAITERDAMPDTWAATDALGRTLPGNAEVGDPKEGKYVGLFYWTWHVEHAKNYTPINIQKICDQYPDAVTNHSHSVWNTIADYHACFWNEPVYGYYTTTDKWVLRKHAELLANAGVDVIIFDNTNGTFTWRESYTVLLEVFKKAREDGVKTPKISFILPFGDGAAAATQLREIYQSVYMNPAYSELWFYWEEKPLIISLTSGLDKTKTLDAEISYFFTFRQGVPQYNDTSKTNTTSWGWLARYPQATYTDPKGKKQISVGVAQNWSKAAGLTAMNGTNVFGRTYTSSGYDTRANAKLYGANFAEQWEYALKQNPDFVFVTGWNEWVAGKHPTWQGVKNAFPDEFNDEYSRDIEPSTGDLKDNYYYQLVYYIRKFKGVRAVPEPTAAKQIYVSGAVSQWDDVGPYYVAYKGNTFDRSSSGYKGTTYTNTTGRNDIIGAKVARDSSYLYFMVECADDITPYTDRAWMRLFIDVGASDKSWEGFEYVVNRVSPDAAQATLERSTGGWNFSTVGSVSYKVTGNTLVIKIPKSYLGISGDKFTVNFKWNDNMQNDGDIMDFYSNGDTAPGGRFTYTYTVK
;
A
#
# COMPACT_ATOMS: atom_id res chain seq x y z
N MET A 1 42.49 2.11 -5.02
CA MET A 1 42.30 0.71 -5.44
C MET A 1 42.20 0.50 -6.95
N LYS A 2 41.35 1.22 -7.72
CA LYS A 2 41.27 1.05 -9.20
C LYS A 2 42.62 1.16 -9.95
N LYS A 3 43.56 2.00 -9.51
CA LYS A 3 44.91 2.10 -10.11
C LYS A 3 45.90 0.98 -9.71
N ILE A 4 45.68 0.30 -8.57
CA ILE A 4 46.51 -0.84 -8.15
C ILE A 4 46.02 -2.13 -8.84
N VAL A 5 44.71 -2.26 -9.03
CA VAL A 5 44.08 -3.37 -9.76
C VAL A 5 44.37 -3.31 -11.26
N SER A 6 44.39 -2.12 -11.88
CA SER A 6 44.86 -1.98 -13.27
C SER A 6 46.36 -2.28 -13.44
N LEU A 7 47.17 -2.12 -12.39
CA LEU A 7 48.61 -2.45 -12.43
C LEU A 7 48.83 -3.97 -12.32
N LEU A 8 48.03 -4.69 -11.52
CA LEU A 8 48.02 -6.16 -11.49
C LEU A 8 47.54 -6.77 -12.81
N LEU A 9 46.54 -6.16 -13.46
CA LEU A 9 46.07 -6.58 -14.79
C LEU A 9 47.16 -6.44 -15.87
N ALA A 10 48.00 -5.39 -15.78
CA ALA A 10 49.10 -5.19 -16.72
C ALA A 10 50.24 -6.22 -16.54
N VAL A 11 50.48 -6.67 -15.31
CA VAL A 11 51.49 -7.71 -14.98
C VAL A 11 51.01 -9.11 -15.40
N LEU A 12 49.72 -9.40 -15.23
CA LEU A 12 49.11 -10.67 -15.65
C LEU A 12 49.09 -10.85 -17.18
N MET A 13 48.85 -9.76 -17.94
CA MET A 13 48.90 -9.83 -19.41
C MET A 13 50.32 -9.90 -19.98
N THR A 14 51.37 -9.55 -19.22
CA THR A 14 52.76 -9.61 -19.70
C THR A 14 53.48 -10.93 -19.36
N ALA A 15 52.99 -11.73 -18.40
CA ALA A 15 53.59 -13.02 -18.05
C ALA A 15 53.21 -14.18 -18.99
N ALA A 16 52.17 -14.02 -19.81
CA ALA A 16 51.71 -15.06 -20.76
C ALA A 16 52.43 -15.03 -22.14
N LEU A 17 53.45 -14.18 -22.32
CA LEU A 17 54.14 -13.98 -23.59
C LEU A 17 55.68 -14.08 -23.43
N LEU A 18 56.21 -15.30 -23.20
CA LEU A 18 57.52 -15.74 -23.73
C LEU A 18 57.69 -17.27 -23.58
N PRO A 19 58.35 -17.97 -24.54
CA PRO A 19 58.30 -19.42 -24.67
C PRO A 19 59.53 -20.11 -24.05
N ALA A 20 59.33 -21.27 -23.42
CA ALA A 20 60.42 -22.21 -23.11
C ALA A 20 60.17 -23.55 -23.82
N LEU A 21 61.15 -23.92 -24.63
CA LEU A 21 61.20 -25.08 -25.51
C LEU A 21 61.47 -26.41 -24.75
N VAL A 22 60.65 -27.45 -25.02
CA VAL A 22 60.97 -28.79 -25.65
C VAL A 22 62.09 -29.68 -25.01
N PRO A 23 62.13 -31.06 -25.12
CA PRO A 23 61.12 -32.13 -25.33
C PRO A 23 61.28 -33.46 -24.51
N GLY A 24 60.24 -34.32 -24.56
CA GLY A 24 60.32 -35.68 -25.15
C GLY A 24 60.08 -36.90 -24.24
N PRO A 25 59.79 -38.12 -24.79
CA PRO A 25 59.60 -38.45 -26.22
C PRO A 25 58.37 -39.36 -26.58
N ALA A 26 57.95 -39.16 -27.84
CA ALA A 26 57.60 -40.15 -28.89
C ALA A 26 56.42 -41.14 -28.75
N ALA A 27 55.49 -41.05 -29.71
CA ALA A 27 55.28 -42.08 -30.73
C ALA A 27 54.64 -41.51 -32.03
N ALA A 28 55.19 -41.93 -33.16
CA ALA A 28 54.91 -41.73 -34.60
C ALA A 28 53.53 -42.30 -35.07
N ASP A 29 52.95 -42.11 -36.27
CA ASP A 29 53.31 -41.50 -37.57
C ASP A 29 52.03 -41.37 -38.48
N GLU A 30 52.07 -40.42 -39.43
CA GLU A 30 51.57 -40.31 -40.84
C GLU A 30 50.28 -41.06 -41.33
N LYS A 31 49.21 -40.42 -41.89
CA LYS A 31 48.97 -39.63 -43.16
C LYS A 31 48.93 -40.46 -44.48
N PRO A 32 48.04 -40.20 -45.48
CA PRO A 32 48.09 -39.05 -46.45
C PRO A 32 46.71 -38.49 -46.94
N GLN A 33 46.46 -37.19 -47.24
CA GLN A 33 46.79 -36.30 -48.40
C GLN A 33 46.45 -36.87 -49.81
N ALA A 34 45.94 -36.17 -50.85
CA ALA A 34 45.46 -34.80 -51.14
C ALA A 34 44.82 -34.76 -52.58
N TYR A 35 44.10 -33.68 -52.99
CA TYR A 35 44.29 -32.87 -54.24
C TYR A 35 43.07 -31.98 -54.66
N VAL A 36 43.24 -30.65 -54.50
CA VAL A 36 43.00 -29.46 -55.37
C VAL A 36 41.80 -29.35 -56.36
N SER A 37 40.91 -28.35 -56.18
CA SER A 37 40.81 -27.08 -56.97
C SER A 37 39.53 -26.28 -56.65
N ARG A 38 39.57 -24.94 -56.84
CA ARG A 38 38.53 -23.94 -56.49
C ARG A 38 37.16 -24.24 -57.13
N HIS A 39 36.08 -24.26 -56.34
CA HIS A 39 34.71 -23.75 -56.55
C HIS A 39 33.92 -24.06 -55.25
N PHE A 40 32.99 -23.18 -54.85
CA PHE A 40 32.16 -23.30 -53.64
C PHE A 40 31.53 -24.69 -53.51
N ASN A 41 32.07 -25.54 -52.63
CA ASN A 41 31.47 -26.79 -52.17
C ASN A 41 32.32 -27.36 -51.02
N HIS A 42 32.05 -26.92 -49.80
CA HIS A 42 32.32 -27.76 -48.63
C HIS A 42 31.02 -27.91 -47.85
N VAL A 43 30.33 -29.03 -48.12
CA VAL A 43 29.45 -29.62 -47.13
C VAL A 43 30.30 -29.84 -45.88
N LEU A 44 29.96 -29.03 -44.89
CA LEU A 44 30.26 -29.10 -43.47
C LEU A 44 30.48 -30.52 -42.96
N LYS A 45 31.56 -30.73 -42.21
CA LYS A 45 31.46 -31.52 -40.98
C LYS A 45 31.45 -30.53 -39.81
N VAL A 46 30.26 -30.11 -39.42
CA VAL A 46 30.02 -29.41 -38.16
C VAL A 46 29.79 -30.47 -37.09
N SER A 47 30.59 -30.43 -36.03
CA SER A 47 30.31 -31.15 -34.78
C SER A 47 29.28 -30.36 -33.97
N TYR A 48 28.32 -31.08 -33.40
CA TYR A 48 27.27 -30.55 -32.54
C TYR A 48 27.80 -30.48 -31.11
N ASP A 49 27.69 -29.33 -30.45
CA ASP A 49 28.14 -29.21 -29.05
C ASP A 49 27.02 -29.25 -28.02
N GLU A 50 25.73 -29.15 -28.38
CA GLU A 50 24.67 -29.54 -27.45
C GLU A 50 23.32 -29.74 -28.14
N VAL A 51 22.78 -30.95 -28.02
CA VAL A 51 21.36 -31.25 -28.24
C VAL A 51 20.76 -31.33 -26.84
N ARG A 52 20.15 -30.24 -26.37
CA ARG A 52 19.41 -30.26 -25.11
C ARG A 52 17.96 -30.63 -25.39
N TYR A 53 17.43 -31.58 -24.62
CA TYR A 53 16.01 -31.88 -24.59
C TYR A 53 15.39 -31.01 -23.50
N GLY A 54 14.43 -30.18 -23.89
CA GLY A 54 13.72 -29.33 -22.94
C GLY A 54 12.22 -29.48 -23.08
N PHE A 55 11.53 -28.93 -22.10
CA PHE A 55 10.08 -28.81 -22.08
C PHE A 55 9.64 -27.70 -23.02
N LYS A 56 8.42 -27.78 -23.54
CA LYS A 56 7.88 -26.66 -24.32
C LYS A 56 7.89 -25.38 -23.46
N PRO A 57 8.06 -24.20 -24.08
CA PRO A 57 8.17 -22.92 -23.36
C PRO A 57 7.00 -22.57 -22.44
N ASN A 58 5.89 -23.30 -22.53
CA ASN A 58 4.66 -23.14 -21.75
C ASN A 58 4.51 -24.13 -20.57
N GLY A 59 5.60 -24.80 -20.15
CA GLY A 59 5.67 -25.45 -18.84
C GLY A 59 4.92 -26.78 -18.71
N SER A 60 4.73 -27.53 -19.80
CA SER A 60 4.26 -28.92 -19.72
C SER A 60 5.44 -29.88 -19.50
N ASP A 61 5.34 -30.77 -18.51
CA ASP A 61 6.38 -31.76 -18.10
C ASP A 61 6.69 -32.87 -19.12
N GLU A 62 6.40 -32.69 -20.42
CA GLU A 62 6.78 -33.61 -21.50
C GLU A 62 7.85 -32.98 -22.41
N ARG A 63 9.01 -33.63 -22.56
CA ARG A 63 10.13 -33.18 -23.42
C ARG A 63 9.75 -33.37 -24.90
N THR A 64 9.47 -32.29 -25.64
CA THR A 64 8.98 -32.39 -27.03
C THR A 64 9.69 -31.48 -28.04
N CYS A 65 10.74 -30.76 -27.65
CA CYS A 65 11.55 -29.92 -28.55
C CYS A 65 13.06 -30.16 -28.41
N VAL A 66 13.79 -30.06 -29.52
CA VAL A 66 15.25 -30.06 -29.57
C VAL A 66 15.76 -28.63 -29.73
N PHE A 67 16.69 -28.24 -28.86
CA PHE A 67 17.43 -26.98 -28.98
C PHE A 67 18.70 -27.21 -29.80
N CYS A 68 18.90 -26.41 -30.85
CA CYS A 68 20.11 -26.43 -31.66
C CYS A 68 20.78 -25.05 -31.63
N GLY A 69 21.94 -24.98 -30.98
CA GLY A 69 22.79 -23.78 -30.89
C GLY A 69 23.59 -23.77 -29.59
N GLY A 70 24.89 -23.48 -29.67
CA GLY A 70 25.80 -23.40 -28.52
C GLY A 70 26.77 -22.22 -28.67
N ASP A 71 27.32 -21.76 -27.54
CA ASP A 71 28.13 -20.54 -27.43
C ASP A 71 29.55 -20.62 -28.05
N ALA A 72 29.92 -21.75 -28.68
CA ALA A 72 31.28 -22.02 -29.15
C ALA A 72 31.48 -21.97 -30.68
N ALA A 73 30.45 -21.74 -31.50
CA ALA A 73 30.61 -21.71 -32.95
C ALA A 73 30.91 -20.31 -33.51
N LYS A 74 32.18 -19.84 -33.43
CA LYS A 74 32.63 -18.72 -34.28
C LYS A 74 32.91 -19.11 -35.73
N ILE A 75 32.96 -20.41 -36.04
CA ILE A 75 33.62 -20.91 -37.26
C ILE A 75 32.74 -20.84 -38.51
N ASP A 76 31.41 -20.77 -38.41
CA ASP A 76 30.51 -20.71 -39.59
C ASP A 76 29.37 -19.69 -39.38
N THR A 77 29.75 -18.48 -38.96
CA THR A 77 28.79 -17.39 -38.76
C THR A 77 28.65 -16.57 -40.05
N PRO A 78 27.47 -16.49 -40.69
CA PRO A 78 27.35 -15.79 -41.96
C PRO A 78 27.67 -14.30 -41.80
N HIS A 79 28.62 -13.82 -42.61
CA HIS A 79 28.89 -12.39 -42.74
C HIS A 79 27.94 -11.83 -43.80
N LEU A 80 27.16 -10.81 -43.44
CA LEU A 80 26.31 -10.11 -44.40
C LEU A 80 27.21 -9.20 -45.26
N PRO A 81 26.91 -9.00 -46.56
CA PRO A 81 27.68 -8.11 -47.42
C PRO A 81 27.79 -6.69 -46.83
N GLU A 82 28.95 -6.04 -47.00
CA GLU A 82 29.33 -4.75 -46.36
C GLU A 82 28.32 -3.59 -46.54
N ASN A 83 27.38 -3.70 -47.47
CA ASN A 83 26.41 -2.64 -47.80
C ASN A 83 24.96 -3.02 -47.50
N THR A 84 24.72 -4.07 -46.71
CA THR A 84 23.37 -4.55 -46.39
C THR A 84 22.66 -3.58 -45.44
N MET A 85 21.67 -2.85 -45.95
CA MET A 85 20.91 -1.85 -45.17
C MET A 85 19.73 -2.46 -44.38
N SER A 86 19.17 -3.57 -44.85
CA SER A 86 18.16 -4.36 -44.14
C SER A 86 18.10 -5.78 -44.70
N ALA A 87 17.90 -6.77 -43.83
CA ALA A 87 17.71 -8.17 -44.21
C ALA A 87 16.55 -8.76 -43.39
N ILE A 88 15.77 -9.62 -44.00
CA ILE A 88 14.72 -10.39 -43.34
C ILE A 88 15.16 -11.85 -43.31
N PHE A 89 15.23 -12.44 -42.12
CA PHE A 89 15.55 -13.86 -41.96
C PHE A 89 14.28 -14.70 -41.91
N TRP A 90 14.32 -15.86 -42.54
CA TRP A 90 13.27 -16.89 -42.44
C TRP A 90 13.89 -18.29 -42.61
N GLY A 91 13.20 -19.34 -42.19
CA GLY A 91 13.75 -20.70 -42.29
C GLY A 91 12.67 -21.78 -42.24
N TRP A 92 13.03 -22.99 -42.67
CA TRP A 92 12.12 -24.13 -42.74
C TRP A 92 12.85 -25.47 -42.50
N VAL A 93 12.09 -26.54 -42.21
CA VAL A 93 12.61 -27.90 -42.00
C VAL A 93 12.17 -28.82 -43.15
N SER A 94 13.14 -29.41 -43.86
CA SER A 94 12.93 -29.88 -45.24
C SER A 94 12.25 -31.25 -45.43
N ALA A 95 11.89 -32.00 -44.38
CA ALA A 95 11.43 -33.38 -44.57
C ALA A 95 9.91 -33.51 -44.85
N ASP A 96 9.11 -32.56 -44.38
CA ASP A 96 7.64 -32.53 -44.54
C ASP A 96 7.07 -31.13 -44.88
N GLY A 97 7.91 -30.09 -44.94
CA GLY A 97 7.51 -28.73 -45.26
C GLY A 97 6.92 -27.94 -44.08
N SER A 98 7.13 -28.41 -42.84
CA SER A 98 6.68 -27.72 -41.63
C SER A 98 7.56 -26.51 -41.24
N ASP A 99 6.93 -25.53 -40.59
CA ASP A 99 7.55 -24.29 -40.09
C ASP A 99 8.46 -24.55 -38.86
N ILE A 100 9.44 -23.67 -38.63
CA ILE A 100 10.27 -23.66 -37.42
C ILE A 100 9.46 -23.07 -36.24
N GLU A 101 9.54 -23.68 -35.05
CA GLU A 101 8.69 -23.33 -33.91
C GLU A 101 9.08 -21.99 -33.25
N SER A 102 10.38 -21.69 -33.17
CA SER A 102 10.87 -20.34 -32.83
C SER A 102 12.30 -20.10 -33.31
N PHE A 103 12.63 -18.82 -33.51
CA PHE A 103 13.94 -18.37 -33.98
C PHE A 103 14.36 -17.11 -33.20
N SER A 104 15.61 -17.08 -32.73
CA SER A 104 16.21 -15.90 -32.09
C SER A 104 17.65 -15.73 -32.51
N TYR A 105 18.19 -14.52 -32.44
CA TYR A 105 19.60 -14.28 -32.71
C TYR A 105 20.22 -13.24 -31.76
N VAL A 106 21.55 -13.26 -31.66
CA VAL A 106 22.35 -12.34 -30.86
C VAL A 106 23.46 -11.75 -31.71
N GLN A 107 23.57 -10.42 -31.74
CA GLN A 107 24.69 -9.70 -32.35
C GLN A 107 25.76 -9.44 -31.28
N GLU A 108 27.04 -9.77 -31.55
CA GLU A 108 28.11 -9.63 -30.54
C GLU A 108 28.13 -8.21 -29.92
N GLY A 109 27.81 -8.11 -28.64
CA GLY A 109 27.96 -6.89 -27.83
C GLY A 109 26.69 -6.07 -27.54
N MET A 110 25.53 -6.33 -28.15
CA MET A 110 24.26 -5.67 -27.79
C MET A 110 23.00 -6.48 -28.19
N TYR A 111 22.07 -6.61 -27.24
CA TYR A 111 20.68 -7.12 -27.30
C TYR A 111 20.43 -8.56 -27.81
N THR A 112 19.60 -9.29 -27.06
CA THR A 112 18.96 -10.55 -27.48
C THR A 112 17.52 -10.24 -27.89
N LEU A 113 17.09 -10.59 -29.11
CA LEU A 113 15.69 -10.55 -29.49
C LEU A 113 15.20 -11.96 -29.83
N SER A 114 14.09 -12.37 -29.22
CA SER A 114 13.48 -13.69 -29.41
C SER A 114 12.09 -13.52 -30.03
N LEU A 115 11.83 -14.17 -31.16
CA LEU A 115 10.54 -14.06 -31.86
C LEU A 115 9.77 -15.39 -31.81
N PRO A 116 8.48 -15.38 -31.40
CA PRO A 116 7.67 -16.60 -31.37
C PRO A 116 7.07 -16.86 -32.76
N LYS A 117 7.45 -18.00 -33.36
CA LYS A 117 6.89 -18.63 -34.59
C LYS A 117 7.05 -17.85 -35.90
N PHE A 118 7.71 -18.45 -36.88
CA PHE A 118 7.78 -17.92 -38.26
C PHE A 118 6.90 -18.75 -39.20
N LYS A 119 6.18 -18.08 -40.12
CA LYS A 119 5.41 -18.70 -41.22
C LYS A 119 5.82 -18.07 -42.54
N GLU A 120 5.95 -18.87 -43.60
CA GLU A 120 6.27 -18.41 -44.97
C GLU A 120 5.26 -17.36 -45.53
N THR A 121 4.06 -17.26 -44.94
CA THR A 121 2.98 -16.34 -45.37
C THR A 121 2.72 -15.17 -44.42
N ALA A 122 3.48 -15.02 -43.34
CA ALA A 122 3.35 -13.88 -42.42
C ALA A 122 4.17 -12.69 -42.92
N GLU A 123 3.62 -11.48 -42.86
CA GLU A 123 4.31 -10.26 -43.28
C GLU A 123 5.69 -10.17 -42.60
N PRO A 124 6.76 -9.89 -43.37
CA PRO A 124 8.10 -9.94 -42.85
C PRO A 124 8.31 -8.89 -41.77
N ALA A 125 8.80 -9.31 -40.61
CA ALA A 125 9.38 -8.42 -39.61
C ALA A 125 10.59 -7.72 -40.24
N VAL A 126 10.40 -6.50 -40.75
CA VAL A 126 11.48 -5.68 -41.30
C VAL A 126 12.35 -5.22 -40.13
N LEU A 127 13.54 -5.81 -39.99
CA LEU A 127 14.57 -5.35 -39.07
C LEU A 127 15.52 -4.40 -39.82
N GLN A 128 15.60 -3.15 -39.35
CA GLN A 128 16.70 -2.26 -39.73
C GLN A 128 17.96 -2.72 -39.01
N ILE A 129 18.86 -3.35 -39.76
CA ILE A 129 20.22 -3.67 -39.30
C ILE A 129 21.13 -2.47 -39.54
N ALA A 130 22.08 -2.22 -38.63
CA ALA A 130 23.07 -1.18 -38.79
C ALA A 130 24.05 -1.55 -39.93
N PRO A 131 24.53 -0.59 -40.74
CA PRO A 131 25.52 -0.89 -41.79
C PRO A 131 26.86 -1.32 -41.18
N GLY A 132 27.40 -2.46 -41.61
CA GLY A 132 28.74 -2.96 -41.21
C GLY A 132 28.85 -4.48 -41.16
N GLU A 133 30.07 -5.00 -41.02
CA GLU A 133 30.33 -6.43 -40.79
C GLU A 133 30.04 -6.80 -39.34
N PHE A 134 29.03 -7.65 -39.12
CA PHE A 134 28.65 -8.14 -37.80
C PHE A 134 28.54 -9.66 -37.79
N THR A 135 28.90 -10.25 -36.65
CA THR A 135 28.77 -11.69 -36.37
C THR A 135 27.47 -11.94 -35.61
N TYR A 136 26.61 -12.82 -36.14
CA TYR A 136 25.29 -13.12 -35.58
C TYR A 136 25.17 -14.58 -35.13
N ARG A 137 24.88 -14.83 -33.85
CA ARG A 137 24.58 -16.18 -33.34
C ARG A 137 23.09 -16.47 -33.45
N PHE A 138 22.72 -17.63 -33.98
CA PHE A 138 21.31 -18.04 -34.15
C PHE A 138 20.95 -19.18 -33.21
N HIS A 139 19.77 -19.10 -32.59
CA HIS A 139 19.14 -20.19 -31.84
C HIS A 139 17.84 -20.60 -32.53
N VAL A 140 17.69 -21.91 -32.75
CA VAL A 140 16.57 -22.49 -33.50
C VAL A 140 15.95 -23.64 -32.71
N ILE A 141 14.62 -23.64 -32.57
CA ILE A 141 13.86 -24.72 -31.91
C ILE A 141 13.07 -25.51 -32.95
N VAL A 142 13.19 -26.84 -32.91
CA VAL A 142 12.48 -27.77 -33.79
C VAL A 142 11.70 -28.86 -33.03
N PRO A 143 10.54 -29.32 -33.53
CA PRO A 143 9.74 -30.38 -32.89
C PRO A 143 10.42 -31.75 -32.91
N VAL A 144 10.18 -32.58 -31.89
CA VAL A 144 10.85 -33.90 -31.70
C VAL A 144 10.14 -35.07 -32.41
N ASP A 145 8.85 -34.95 -32.76
CA ASP A 145 8.06 -36.06 -33.31
C ASP A 145 7.78 -35.89 -34.82
N PRO A 146 8.03 -36.90 -35.70
CA PRO A 146 8.62 -38.23 -35.43
C PRO A 146 10.15 -38.34 -35.58
N ALA A 147 10.75 -39.29 -34.85
CA ALA A 147 12.18 -39.59 -34.85
C ALA A 147 12.78 -39.79 -36.26
N GLY A 148 14.00 -39.29 -36.49
CA GLY A 148 14.71 -39.38 -37.77
C GLY A 148 15.71 -38.23 -38.02
N ILE A 149 16.37 -38.24 -39.18
CA ILE A 149 17.28 -37.16 -39.62
C ILE A 149 16.47 -36.06 -40.32
N ARG A 150 16.63 -34.81 -39.90
CA ARG A 150 16.01 -33.60 -40.49
C ARG A 150 17.07 -32.64 -41.02
N THR A 151 16.73 -31.84 -42.03
CA THR A 151 17.59 -30.74 -42.50
C THR A 151 16.88 -29.42 -42.20
N VAL A 152 17.53 -28.53 -41.47
CA VAL A 152 17.04 -27.18 -41.16
C VAL A 152 17.82 -26.19 -41.99
N GLN A 153 17.14 -25.24 -42.63
CA GLN A 153 17.75 -24.21 -43.48
C GLN A 153 17.21 -22.83 -43.09
N VAL A 154 18.10 -21.84 -43.07
CA VAL A 154 17.79 -20.44 -42.80
C VAL A 154 18.27 -19.59 -43.97
N PHE A 155 17.41 -18.69 -44.42
CA PHE A 155 17.59 -17.81 -45.56
C PHE A 155 17.49 -16.35 -45.12
N ALA A 156 18.16 -15.48 -45.88
CA ALA A 156 18.05 -14.03 -45.76
C ALA A 156 17.53 -13.44 -47.07
N ASN A 157 16.49 -12.62 -46.97
CA ASN A 157 16.01 -11.80 -48.07
C ASN A 157 16.56 -10.38 -47.89
N PHE A 158 17.20 -9.86 -48.93
CA PHE A 158 17.84 -8.55 -48.92
C PHE A 158 16.95 -7.48 -49.57
N ALA A 159 17.23 -6.23 -49.24
CA ALA A 159 16.46 -5.08 -49.71
C ALA A 159 16.46 -4.90 -51.25
N ASP A 160 17.43 -5.50 -51.95
CA ASP A 160 17.51 -5.50 -53.41
C ASP A 160 16.63 -6.57 -54.09
N GLY A 161 15.90 -7.35 -53.29
CA GLY A 161 14.97 -8.40 -53.73
C GLY A 161 15.63 -9.77 -53.93
N THR A 162 16.92 -9.92 -53.60
CA THR A 162 17.60 -11.23 -53.63
C THR A 162 17.35 -12.04 -52.35
N SER A 163 17.34 -13.36 -52.47
CA SER A 163 17.18 -14.31 -51.37
C SER A 163 18.31 -15.31 -51.38
N GLU A 164 19.05 -15.44 -50.28
CA GLU A 164 20.18 -16.37 -50.17
C GLU A 164 20.07 -17.28 -48.94
N GLU A 165 20.55 -18.52 -49.05
CA GLU A 165 20.67 -19.45 -47.93
C GLU A 165 21.92 -19.11 -47.12
N ILE A 166 21.74 -18.80 -45.84
CA ILE A 166 22.83 -18.35 -44.98
C ILE A 166 23.26 -19.39 -43.96
N TRP A 167 22.43 -20.42 -43.69
CA TRP A 167 22.76 -21.50 -42.78
C TRP A 167 21.97 -22.78 -43.06
N ARG A 168 22.61 -23.95 -42.93
CA ARG A 168 21.99 -25.28 -43.08
C ARG A 168 22.60 -26.30 -42.11
N ALA A 169 21.76 -27.07 -41.41
CA ALA A 169 22.21 -28.15 -40.52
C ALA A 169 21.36 -29.44 -40.63
N ARG A 170 21.95 -30.61 -40.31
CA ARG A 170 21.30 -31.93 -40.38
C ARG A 170 21.16 -32.59 -38.99
N VAL A 171 20.01 -32.46 -38.36
CA VAL A 171 19.78 -32.90 -36.97
C VAL A 171 19.21 -34.32 -36.92
N TYR A 172 19.77 -35.21 -36.09
CA TYR A 172 19.23 -36.57 -35.86
C TYR A 172 18.51 -36.65 -34.51
N ILE A 173 17.27 -37.15 -34.52
CA ILE A 173 16.45 -37.29 -33.33
C ILE A 173 16.20 -38.79 -33.05
N PRO A 174 16.71 -39.36 -31.93
CA PRO A 174 16.57 -40.77 -31.59
C PRO A 174 15.19 -41.10 -30.95
N PRO A 175 14.73 -42.36 -31.01
CA PRO A 175 13.50 -42.81 -30.31
C PRO A 175 13.75 -43.03 -28.80
N TYR A 176 12.76 -42.73 -27.95
CA TYR A 176 12.87 -42.63 -26.49
C TYR A 176 12.54 -43.95 -25.73
N ASP A 177 13.32 -44.29 -24.68
CA ASP A 177 13.08 -45.39 -23.71
C ASP A 177 13.55 -44.96 -22.30
N GLU A 178 12.72 -45.19 -21.26
CA GLU A 178 12.83 -44.62 -19.90
C GLU A 178 13.58 -45.49 -18.88
N SER A 179 14.06 -46.68 -19.24
CA SER A 179 14.36 -47.72 -18.24
C SER A 179 15.82 -47.91 -17.79
N THR A 180 16.78 -47.03 -18.16
CA THR A 180 18.20 -47.24 -17.81
C THR A 180 18.94 -45.98 -17.34
N PHE A 181 18.84 -45.58 -16.07
CA PHE A 181 19.87 -44.76 -15.40
C PHE A 181 19.93 -45.02 -13.88
N VAL A 182 21.11 -45.37 -13.37
CA VAL A 182 21.51 -45.35 -11.95
C VAL A 182 22.81 -44.56 -11.90
N ASP A 183 22.87 -43.48 -11.10
CA ASP A 183 24.04 -42.60 -11.03
C ASP A 183 25.19 -43.19 -10.19
N PRO A 184 26.45 -43.08 -10.63
CA PRO A 184 27.62 -43.23 -9.76
C PRO A 184 27.87 -41.95 -8.93
N LEU A 185 28.29 -42.12 -7.67
CA LEU A 185 28.66 -41.00 -6.78
C LEU A 185 29.85 -40.18 -7.33
N PRO A 186 29.83 -38.83 -7.25
CA PRO A 186 30.93 -37.96 -7.66
C PRO A 186 32.09 -37.96 -6.64
N PRO A 187 33.34 -37.61 -7.05
CA PRO A 187 34.49 -37.48 -6.15
C PRO A 187 34.31 -36.31 -5.17
N GLU A 188 34.92 -36.38 -3.97
CA GLU A 188 34.89 -35.32 -2.95
C GLU A 188 35.47 -34.01 -3.51
N GLN A 189 34.65 -32.95 -3.60
CA GLN A 189 35.09 -31.61 -4.00
C GLN A 189 35.99 -30.99 -2.93
N VAL A 190 37.08 -30.34 -3.36
CA VAL A 190 38.10 -29.73 -2.48
C VAL A 190 37.96 -28.20 -2.50
N LYS A 191 38.11 -27.51 -1.36
CA LYS A 191 38.03 -26.03 -1.30
C LYS A 191 38.96 -25.37 -2.32
N GLY A 192 38.41 -24.48 -3.13
CA GLY A 192 39.12 -23.82 -4.23
C GLY A 192 39.08 -24.55 -5.59
N ASP A 193 38.56 -25.78 -5.65
CA ASP A 193 38.29 -26.52 -6.91
C ASP A 193 36.83 -26.24 -7.31
N ILE A 194 36.65 -25.15 -8.05
CA ILE A 194 35.36 -24.53 -8.36
C ILE A 194 34.66 -25.28 -9.51
N ASN A 195 35.45 -25.85 -10.42
CA ASN A 195 34.96 -26.59 -11.57
C ASN A 195 34.83 -28.11 -11.31
N ALA A 196 35.26 -28.59 -10.14
CA ALA A 196 35.20 -29.98 -9.68
C ALA A 196 36.05 -30.95 -10.51
N ASP A 197 37.14 -30.48 -11.12
CA ASP A 197 38.01 -31.29 -11.96
C ASP A 197 39.09 -32.07 -11.18
N GLY A 198 39.15 -31.85 -9.86
CA GLY A 198 40.07 -32.51 -8.94
C GLY A 198 41.41 -31.78 -8.80
N SER A 199 41.57 -30.60 -9.39
CA SER A 199 42.75 -29.74 -9.27
C SER A 199 42.37 -28.29 -8.91
N ILE A 200 43.30 -27.54 -8.34
CA ILE A 200 43.10 -26.12 -8.02
C ILE A 200 44.07 -25.31 -8.87
N ASP A 201 43.57 -24.68 -9.94
CA ASP A 201 44.38 -23.97 -10.92
C ASP A 201 43.76 -22.64 -11.41
N ASN A 202 44.30 -22.06 -12.48
CA ASN A 202 43.86 -20.76 -12.98
C ASN A 202 42.42 -20.79 -13.54
N LEU A 203 41.90 -21.94 -13.92
CA LEU A 203 40.53 -22.12 -14.38
C LEU A 203 39.55 -21.92 -13.20
N ASP A 204 39.89 -22.42 -12.02
CA ASP A 204 39.08 -22.21 -10.81
C ASP A 204 39.02 -20.74 -10.40
N VAL A 205 40.12 -19.99 -10.59
CA VAL A 205 40.13 -18.53 -10.36
C VAL A 205 39.17 -17.82 -11.30
N VAL A 206 39.15 -18.23 -12.58
CA VAL A 206 38.28 -17.66 -13.60
C VAL A 206 36.82 -17.99 -13.31
N ASP A 207 36.54 -19.22 -12.88
CA ASP A 207 35.18 -19.66 -12.58
C ASP A 207 34.66 -19.07 -11.27
N LEU A 208 35.50 -18.89 -10.25
CA LEU A 208 35.15 -18.13 -9.05
C LEU A 208 34.86 -16.67 -9.37
N PHE A 209 35.63 -16.06 -10.27
CA PHE A 209 35.36 -14.68 -10.70
C PHE A 209 34.03 -14.56 -11.45
N LYS A 210 33.69 -15.54 -12.29
CA LYS A 210 32.37 -15.59 -12.95
C LYS A 210 31.25 -15.80 -11.92
N LEU A 211 31.47 -16.66 -10.93
CA LEU A 211 30.51 -16.92 -9.85
C LEU A 211 30.22 -15.62 -9.09
N VAL A 212 31.27 -14.91 -8.67
CA VAL A 212 31.17 -13.63 -7.93
C VAL A 212 30.55 -12.51 -8.78
N SER A 213 30.79 -12.49 -10.09
CA SER A 213 30.23 -11.49 -11.01
C SER A 213 28.83 -11.83 -11.52
N GLY A 214 28.24 -12.95 -11.07
CA GLY A 214 26.91 -13.40 -11.48
C GLY A 214 26.83 -13.90 -12.92
N SER A 215 27.96 -14.26 -13.52
CA SER A 215 28.10 -14.68 -14.92
C SER A 215 28.41 -16.17 -15.11
N LEU A 216 28.49 -16.94 -14.02
CA LEU A 216 28.59 -18.41 -14.03
C LEU A 216 27.19 -19.03 -13.97
N GLY A 217 26.89 -19.99 -14.85
CA GLY A 217 25.65 -20.76 -14.80
C GLY A 217 25.82 -22.02 -13.94
N GLY A 218 25.15 -22.07 -12.79
CA GLY A 218 25.21 -23.18 -11.83
C GLY A 218 25.44 -22.71 -10.39
N SER A 219 25.21 -23.57 -9.40
CA SER A 219 25.51 -23.29 -7.98
C SER A 219 26.74 -24.06 -7.54
N VAL A 220 27.78 -23.35 -7.10
CA VAL A 220 28.95 -23.94 -6.41
C VAL A 220 28.69 -23.83 -4.89
N PRO A 221 28.97 -24.86 -4.08
CA PRO A 221 28.83 -24.77 -2.63
C PRO A 221 29.67 -23.64 -2.03
N ASP A 222 29.07 -22.83 -1.14
CA ASP A 222 29.71 -21.67 -0.50
C ASP A 222 31.02 -22.06 0.22
N ASP A 223 31.12 -23.26 0.81
CA ASP A 223 32.31 -23.75 1.52
C ASP A 223 33.47 -24.11 0.59
N ILE A 224 33.19 -24.36 -0.69
CA ILE A 224 34.19 -24.58 -1.75
C ILE A 224 34.63 -23.24 -2.35
N ALA A 225 33.70 -22.29 -2.48
CA ALA A 225 33.94 -20.99 -3.12
C ALA A 225 34.46 -19.89 -2.17
N ASP A 226 34.16 -19.96 -0.86
CA ASP A 226 34.70 -19.08 0.20
C ASP A 226 36.15 -19.49 0.53
N CYS A 227 37.04 -19.01 -0.33
CA CYS A 227 38.46 -19.34 -0.34
C CYS A 227 39.22 -18.66 0.81
N ASN A 228 38.71 -17.56 1.35
CA ASN A 228 39.36 -16.80 2.42
C ASN A 228 38.78 -17.10 3.82
N GLU A 229 37.69 -17.87 3.88
CA GLU A 229 36.93 -18.27 5.07
C GLU A 229 36.31 -17.09 5.83
N ASP A 230 35.95 -16.04 5.09
CA ASP A 230 35.29 -14.86 5.61
C ASP A 230 33.77 -15.00 5.62
N GLY A 231 33.22 -16.12 5.15
CA GLY A 231 31.79 -16.44 5.15
C GLY A 231 31.03 -15.84 3.97
N PHE A 232 31.70 -15.15 3.06
CA PHE A 232 31.13 -14.62 1.82
C PHE A 232 31.86 -15.20 0.61
N VAL A 233 31.17 -15.29 -0.52
CA VAL A 233 31.78 -15.61 -1.81
C VAL A 233 31.84 -14.31 -2.60
N ASP A 234 32.98 -13.62 -2.54
CA ASP A 234 33.17 -12.32 -3.15
C ASP A 234 34.55 -12.14 -3.85
N ASN A 235 34.85 -10.91 -4.30
CA ASN A 235 36.07 -10.65 -5.06
C ASN A 235 37.36 -10.91 -4.25
N ARG A 236 37.29 -10.97 -2.92
CA ARG A 236 38.40 -11.31 -2.04
C ARG A 236 38.74 -12.79 -2.16
N ASP A 237 37.76 -13.65 -2.33
CA ASP A 237 37.97 -15.10 -2.56
C ASP A 237 38.70 -15.35 -3.87
N VAL A 238 38.34 -14.61 -4.93
CA VAL A 238 39.07 -14.63 -6.20
C VAL A 238 40.53 -14.24 -6.01
N VAL A 239 40.80 -13.21 -5.20
CA VAL A 239 42.17 -12.74 -4.92
C VAL A 239 42.96 -13.77 -4.11
N VAL A 240 42.34 -14.41 -3.12
CA VAL A 240 42.97 -15.46 -2.30
C VAL A 240 43.23 -16.72 -3.12
N LEU A 241 42.26 -17.16 -3.92
CA LEU A 241 42.42 -18.32 -4.80
C LEU A 241 43.50 -18.06 -5.86
N PHE A 242 43.52 -16.86 -6.48
CA PHE A 242 44.57 -16.46 -7.42
C PHE A 242 45.97 -16.47 -6.78
N LYS A 243 46.06 -16.00 -5.53
CA LYS A 243 47.32 -16.01 -4.80
C LYS A 243 47.75 -17.43 -4.41
N TYR A 244 46.80 -18.29 -4.06
CA TYR A 244 47.05 -19.71 -3.81
C TYR A 244 47.58 -20.41 -5.06
N VAL A 245 46.92 -20.25 -6.21
CA VAL A 245 47.38 -20.85 -7.49
C VAL A 245 48.77 -20.35 -7.91
N SER A 246 49.11 -19.09 -7.59
CA SER A 246 50.42 -18.52 -7.94
C SER A 246 51.56 -18.81 -6.94
N THR A 247 51.25 -19.15 -5.68
CA THR A 247 52.28 -19.28 -4.61
C THR A 247 52.23 -20.59 -3.82
N GLY A 248 51.16 -21.37 -3.95
CA GLY A 248 50.89 -22.61 -3.20
C GLY A 248 50.51 -22.41 -1.74
N VAL A 249 50.24 -21.17 -1.30
CA VAL A 249 49.95 -20.84 0.11
C VAL A 249 48.59 -20.15 0.23
N TRP A 250 47.71 -20.71 1.07
CA TRP A 250 46.41 -20.12 1.39
C TRP A 250 46.59 -18.87 2.24
N GLN A 251 45.82 -17.83 1.94
CA GLN A 251 45.70 -16.65 2.81
C GLN A 251 44.36 -16.70 3.51
N THR A 252 44.36 -17.22 4.75
CA THR A 252 43.18 -17.22 5.59
C THR A 252 43.04 -15.87 6.29
N VAL A 253 41.80 -15.45 6.51
CA VAL A 253 41.50 -14.31 7.38
C VAL A 253 41.81 -14.71 8.83
N GLU A 254 42.66 -13.95 9.51
CA GLU A 254 42.89 -14.14 10.94
C GLU A 254 41.72 -13.56 11.73
N TRP A 255 41.04 -14.43 12.48
CA TRP A 255 39.90 -14.07 13.31
C TRP A 255 40.38 -13.80 14.74
N THR A 256 40.08 -12.61 15.24
CA THR A 256 40.46 -12.18 16.60
C THR A 256 39.23 -12.04 17.47
N THR A 257 39.24 -12.66 18.64
CA THR A 257 38.20 -12.45 19.66
C THR A 257 38.55 -11.23 20.51
N VAL A 258 37.60 -10.31 20.62
CA VAL A 258 37.75 -9.03 21.33
C VAL A 258 36.64 -8.92 22.37
N ASP A 259 36.98 -8.43 23.57
CA ASP A 259 36.01 -8.11 24.61
C ASP A 259 35.14 -6.92 24.17
N MET A 260 33.82 -7.01 24.38
CA MET A 260 32.89 -5.90 24.15
C MET A 260 32.75 -4.98 25.36
N TYR A 261 33.61 -5.16 26.36
CA TYR A 261 33.74 -4.35 27.56
C TYR A 261 35.23 -4.02 27.80
N ASP A 262 35.55 -3.10 28.70
CA ASP A 262 36.95 -2.76 29.06
C ASP A 262 37.33 -3.31 30.45
N PRO A 263 37.80 -4.58 30.57
CA PRO A 263 38.16 -5.16 31.86
C PRO A 263 39.33 -4.46 32.55
N SER A 264 40.11 -3.65 31.82
CA SER A 264 41.27 -2.94 32.37
C SER A 264 40.89 -1.66 33.10
N LYS A 265 39.71 -1.09 32.79
CA LYS A 265 39.21 0.16 33.37
C LYS A 265 38.20 -0.04 34.49
N TYR A 266 37.50 -1.17 34.51
CA TYR A 266 36.37 -1.42 35.42
C TYR A 266 36.59 -2.69 36.25
N ASN A 267 36.31 -2.65 37.56
CA ASN A 267 36.44 -3.80 38.46
C ASN A 267 35.12 -4.24 39.12
N ASP A 268 34.00 -3.64 38.72
CA ASP A 268 32.68 -3.71 39.35
C ASP A 268 31.77 -4.80 38.74
N LYS A 269 32.37 -5.86 38.22
CA LYS A 269 31.64 -6.96 37.58
C LYS A 269 30.62 -7.60 38.52
N GLU A 270 29.36 -7.69 38.09
CA GLU A 270 28.27 -8.30 38.86
C GLU A 270 27.43 -9.27 38.04
N ALA A 271 26.81 -10.25 38.71
CA ALA A 271 25.91 -11.21 38.10
C ALA A 271 24.47 -10.69 38.20
N LYS A 272 23.78 -10.53 37.07
CA LYS A 272 22.35 -10.18 37.00
C LYS A 272 21.52 -11.41 36.66
N GLN A 273 20.56 -11.74 37.52
CA GLN A 273 19.63 -12.85 37.29
C GLN A 273 18.59 -12.45 36.25
N LEU A 274 18.32 -13.32 35.28
CA LEU A 274 17.27 -13.17 34.29
C LEU A 274 15.97 -13.80 34.81
N ASN A 275 14.90 -13.02 34.90
CA ASN A 275 13.61 -13.50 35.41
C ASN A 275 12.74 -14.08 34.27
N THR A 276 11.97 -15.12 34.58
CA THR A 276 11.01 -15.72 33.63
C THR A 276 10.05 -14.67 33.08
N GLY A 277 9.91 -14.61 31.75
CA GLY A 277 9.08 -13.63 31.05
C GLY A 277 9.80 -12.32 30.66
N ASN A 278 11.04 -12.12 31.12
CA ASN A 278 11.89 -11.01 30.71
C ASN A 278 12.98 -11.47 29.73
N TYR A 279 13.71 -10.49 29.19
CA TYR A 279 14.94 -10.70 28.42
C TYR A 279 15.98 -9.64 28.80
N PHE A 280 17.24 -10.02 28.68
CA PHE A 280 18.35 -9.07 28.63
C PHE A 280 18.74 -8.85 27.17
N ALA A 281 19.21 -7.65 26.83
CA ALA A 281 19.75 -7.38 25.50
C ALA A 281 20.95 -6.44 25.56
N GLU A 282 21.83 -6.53 24.55
CA GLU A 282 22.86 -5.51 24.31
C GLU A 282 22.82 -5.07 22.84
N ARG A 283 22.69 -3.75 22.63
CA ARG A 283 22.82 -3.10 21.32
C ARG A 283 24.25 -2.60 21.15
N PHE A 284 24.86 -2.88 20.02
CA PHE A 284 26.23 -2.46 19.71
C PHE A 284 26.40 -2.15 18.22
N SER A 285 27.43 -1.38 17.88
CA SER A 285 27.81 -1.04 16.51
C SER A 285 29.25 -1.44 16.26
N VAL A 286 29.51 -2.29 15.27
CA VAL A 286 30.84 -2.85 14.97
C VAL A 286 31.30 -2.45 13.56
N ASN A 287 32.56 -2.02 13.44
CA ASN A 287 33.17 -1.54 12.18
C ASN A 287 33.94 -2.63 11.40
N ALA A 288 33.76 -3.89 11.78
CA ALA A 288 34.43 -5.03 11.17
C ALA A 288 33.44 -6.19 10.96
N PRO A 289 33.64 -7.00 9.90
CA PRO A 289 32.92 -8.25 9.77
C PRO A 289 33.17 -9.18 10.98
N PHE A 290 32.12 -9.89 11.42
CA PHE A 290 32.16 -10.74 12.61
C PHE A 290 31.32 -12.01 12.42
N ARG A 291 31.67 -13.09 13.10
CA ARG A 291 31.03 -14.41 12.89
C ARG A 291 30.62 -15.16 14.15
N GLN A 292 30.98 -14.63 15.32
CA GLN A 292 30.72 -15.30 16.59
C GLN A 292 30.55 -14.27 17.70
N LEU A 293 29.61 -14.55 18.60
CA LEU A 293 29.43 -13.84 19.86
C LEU A 293 29.43 -14.84 21.01
N SER A 294 30.07 -14.50 22.13
CA SER A 294 29.97 -15.31 23.36
C SER A 294 29.55 -14.43 24.53
N VAL A 295 28.64 -14.92 25.37
CA VAL A 295 28.15 -14.20 26.57
C VAL A 295 28.47 -15.02 27.81
N TRP A 296 29.00 -14.37 28.85
CA TRP A 296 29.34 -15.04 30.11
C TRP A 296 28.13 -15.17 31.03
N CYS A 297 27.69 -16.39 31.28
CA CYS A 297 26.41 -16.67 31.95
C CYS A 297 26.59 -17.48 33.25
N PRO A 298 26.12 -17.00 34.42
CA PRO A 298 26.02 -17.78 35.64
C PRO A 298 24.76 -18.68 35.67
N SER A 299 24.89 -19.86 36.30
CA SER A 299 23.78 -20.76 36.69
C SER A 299 23.72 -21.00 38.20
N TRP A 300 24.38 -20.14 39.00
CA TRP A 300 24.39 -20.20 40.48
C TRP A 300 24.77 -21.58 41.04
N SER A 301 25.75 -22.21 40.41
CA SER A 301 26.39 -23.46 40.82
C SER A 301 25.49 -24.69 40.81
N ASN A 302 24.38 -24.67 40.05
CA ASN A 302 23.50 -25.84 39.91
C ASN A 302 23.67 -26.61 38.59
N ALA A 303 24.22 -25.97 37.54
CA ALA A 303 24.45 -26.54 36.21
C ALA A 303 23.21 -27.20 35.55
N ILE A 304 22.01 -26.74 35.88
CA ILE A 304 20.73 -27.24 35.34
C ILE A 304 19.86 -26.13 34.74
N GLY A 305 20.47 -24.97 34.48
CA GLY A 305 19.79 -23.79 33.97
C GLY A 305 19.78 -23.73 32.45
N ASN A 306 18.71 -23.18 31.89
CA ASN A 306 18.54 -23.02 30.44
C ASN A 306 18.38 -21.54 30.09
N LEU A 307 18.93 -21.13 28.94
CA LEU A 307 18.66 -19.81 28.36
C LEU A 307 18.87 -19.83 26.84
N ARG A 308 18.26 -18.88 26.14
CA ARG A 308 18.39 -18.72 24.70
C ARG A 308 19.17 -17.46 24.35
N LEU A 309 20.17 -17.60 23.48
CA LEU A 309 20.83 -16.49 22.81
C LEU A 309 20.22 -16.28 21.43
N THR A 310 19.92 -15.04 21.06
CA THR A 310 19.41 -14.70 19.72
C THR A 310 20.02 -13.40 19.22
N LEU A 311 20.52 -13.38 17.99
CA LEU A 311 21.13 -12.22 17.35
C LEU A 311 20.18 -11.63 16.30
N TYR A 312 20.04 -10.31 16.30
CA TYR A 312 19.29 -9.54 15.32
C TYR A 312 20.16 -8.45 14.70
N ARG A 313 19.86 -8.07 13.46
CA ARG A 313 20.31 -6.78 12.90
C ARG A 313 19.48 -5.69 13.56
N PHE A 314 20.13 -4.63 14.05
CA PHE A 314 19.41 -3.55 14.71
C PHE A 314 18.70 -2.64 13.67
N HIS A 315 17.46 -2.26 13.97
CA HIS A 315 16.64 -1.40 13.11
C HIS A 315 16.30 -0.06 13.81
N SER A 316 15.08 0.46 13.68
CA SER A 316 14.67 1.76 14.23
C SER A 316 14.61 1.77 15.76
N ASP A 317 14.18 0.65 16.36
CA ASP A 317 13.93 0.51 17.80
C ASP A 317 13.94 -0.97 18.21
N ILE A 318 13.93 -1.23 19.52
CA ILE A 318 14.00 -2.59 20.08
C ILE A 318 12.78 -3.42 19.71
N ALA A 319 11.57 -2.87 19.82
CA ALA A 319 10.34 -3.61 19.57
C ALA A 319 10.26 -4.06 18.11
N TYR A 320 10.53 -3.14 17.17
CA TYR A 320 10.59 -3.47 15.75
C TYR A 320 11.70 -4.47 15.45
N THR A 321 12.90 -4.30 16.03
CA THR A 321 14.02 -5.22 15.85
C THR A 321 13.65 -6.65 16.26
N LEU A 322 12.93 -6.84 17.37
CA LEU A 322 12.50 -8.16 17.85
C LEU A 322 11.42 -8.82 16.99
N THR A 323 10.74 -8.08 16.10
CA THR A 323 9.80 -8.64 15.12
C THR A 323 10.46 -9.13 13.84
N GLN A 324 11.71 -8.76 13.60
CA GLN A 324 12.43 -9.13 12.38
C GLN A 324 12.96 -10.57 12.47
N PRO A 325 13.27 -11.20 11.32
CA PRO A 325 13.94 -12.49 11.30
C PRO A 325 15.27 -12.44 12.09
N ALA A 326 15.44 -13.38 13.02
CA ALA A 326 16.69 -13.53 13.74
C ALA A 326 17.81 -14.00 12.79
N ILE A 327 19.01 -13.45 12.95
CA ILE A 327 20.22 -13.90 12.23
C ILE A 327 20.61 -15.29 12.71
N ALA A 328 20.59 -15.50 14.04
CA ALA A 328 20.90 -16.78 14.64
C ALA A 328 20.25 -16.91 16.01
N THR A 329 19.91 -18.13 16.38
CA THR A 329 19.31 -18.47 17.67
C THR A 329 19.87 -19.79 18.19
N LYS A 330 20.17 -19.87 19.48
CA LYS A 330 20.68 -21.09 20.13
C LYS A 330 20.17 -21.18 21.56
N LEU A 331 19.50 -22.29 21.85
CA LEU A 331 19.07 -22.64 23.20
C LEU A 331 20.16 -23.46 23.89
N TYR A 332 20.59 -23.01 25.06
CA TYR A 332 21.48 -23.73 25.95
C TYR A 332 20.68 -24.42 27.03
N LYS A 333 21.01 -25.70 27.26
CA LYS A 333 20.39 -26.50 28.30
C LYS A 333 21.45 -27.00 29.26
N ASP A 334 21.11 -27.00 30.55
CA ASP A 334 21.95 -27.53 31.63
C ASP A 334 23.41 -27.06 31.56
N PHE A 335 23.61 -25.74 31.36
CA PHE A 335 24.95 -25.21 31.15
C PHE A 335 25.72 -25.01 32.47
N ASP A 336 27.02 -25.28 32.43
CA ASP A 336 27.92 -25.14 33.58
C ASP A 336 27.90 -23.73 34.17
N ASP A 337 28.09 -23.63 35.50
CA ASP A 337 28.11 -22.32 36.15
C ASP A 337 29.28 -21.46 35.67
N ASN A 338 28.99 -20.20 35.34
CA ASN A 338 29.94 -19.24 34.78
C ASN A 338 30.53 -19.70 33.43
N ALA A 339 29.70 -20.29 32.57
CA ALA A 339 30.10 -20.71 31.23
C ALA A 339 30.03 -19.55 30.23
N TRP A 340 30.93 -19.61 29.24
CA TRP A 340 30.82 -18.82 28.01
C TRP A 340 29.86 -19.53 27.06
N LEU A 341 28.74 -18.88 26.75
CA LEU A 341 27.74 -19.41 25.83
C LEU A 341 27.92 -18.75 24.46
N THR A 342 28.35 -19.54 23.47
CA THR A 342 28.81 -19.09 22.15
C THR A 342 27.79 -19.28 21.01
N LEU A 343 27.28 -18.18 20.47
CA LEU A 343 26.44 -18.15 19.28
C LEU A 343 27.29 -18.00 18.01
N ASP A 344 27.29 -19.05 17.19
CA ASP A 344 27.95 -19.09 15.88
C ASP A 344 26.95 -18.81 14.76
N PHE A 345 27.37 -18.09 13.72
CA PHE A 345 26.53 -17.73 12.58
C PHE A 345 27.36 -17.45 11.32
N LYS A 346 26.71 -17.44 10.15
CA LYS A 346 27.34 -16.98 8.90
C LYS A 346 27.83 -15.54 9.12
N THR A 347 29.05 -15.22 8.67
CA THR A 347 29.65 -13.91 8.89
C THR A 347 28.69 -12.79 8.54
N GLN A 348 28.67 -11.77 9.40
CA GLN A 348 27.89 -10.56 9.23
C GLN A 348 28.83 -9.38 8.96
N ASP A 349 28.38 -8.46 8.11
CA ASP A 349 29.11 -7.22 7.81
C ASP A 349 29.15 -6.27 9.02
N ALA A 350 30.02 -5.26 8.93
CA ALA A 350 29.99 -4.10 9.82
C ALA A 350 28.59 -3.45 9.87
N GLY A 351 28.16 -3.02 11.05
CA GLY A 351 26.83 -2.44 11.27
C GLY A 351 26.37 -2.48 12.72
N GLU A 352 25.10 -2.16 12.94
CA GLU A 352 24.46 -2.21 14.26
C GLU A 352 23.65 -3.49 14.45
N TYR A 353 23.79 -4.09 15.62
CA TYR A 353 23.22 -5.38 15.98
C TYR A 353 22.71 -5.39 17.42
N MET A 354 21.87 -6.38 17.72
CA MET A 354 21.34 -6.60 19.06
C MET A 354 21.37 -8.09 19.40
N ILE A 355 22.05 -8.44 20.50
CA ILE A 355 21.97 -9.78 21.09
C ILE A 355 20.91 -9.79 22.20
N VAL A 356 20.10 -10.84 22.24
CA VAL A 356 19.00 -11.02 23.19
C VAL A 356 19.21 -12.33 23.94
N ILE A 357 19.13 -12.27 25.27
CA ILE A 357 19.23 -13.39 26.19
C ILE A 357 17.85 -13.57 26.84
N SER A 358 17.19 -14.68 26.57
CA SER A 358 15.77 -14.90 26.88
C SER A 358 15.50 -16.34 27.32
N ASP A 359 14.24 -16.64 27.64
CA ASP A 359 13.75 -17.97 28.04
C ASP A 359 14.55 -18.61 29.17
N PRO A 360 14.73 -17.94 30.33
CA PRO A 360 15.41 -18.54 31.46
C PRO A 360 14.57 -19.68 32.05
N GLU A 361 15.19 -20.83 32.26
CA GLU A 361 14.70 -21.87 33.17
C GLU A 361 15.72 -22.04 34.30
N GLU A 362 15.23 -22.20 35.53
CA GLU A 362 16.02 -22.11 36.77
C GLU A 362 16.68 -20.73 37.00
N LYS A 363 17.55 -20.64 38.01
CA LYS A 363 18.27 -19.43 38.36
C LYS A 363 19.48 -19.23 37.42
N VAL A 364 19.25 -18.53 36.32
CA VAL A 364 20.28 -18.19 35.31
C VAL A 364 20.38 -16.68 35.09
N GLY A 365 21.42 -16.22 34.40
CA GLY A 365 21.63 -14.80 34.19
C GLY A 365 22.80 -14.48 33.28
N VAL A 366 23.30 -13.24 33.39
CA VAL A 366 24.47 -12.73 32.66
C VAL A 366 25.40 -11.97 33.60
N TRP A 367 26.70 -12.00 33.33
CA TRP A 367 27.66 -11.10 33.96
C TRP A 367 27.67 -9.76 33.24
N VAL A 368 27.74 -8.65 34.00
CA VAL A 368 27.69 -7.27 33.50
C VAL A 368 28.77 -6.44 34.21
N TYR A 369 29.33 -5.45 33.52
CA TYR A 369 30.12 -4.36 34.12
C TYR A 369 29.28 -3.07 34.14
N PRO A 370 28.63 -2.71 35.27
CA PRO A 370 27.71 -1.58 35.36
C PRO A 370 28.31 -0.21 35.04
N SER A 371 29.61 -0.03 35.32
CA SER A 371 30.32 1.23 35.03
C SER A 371 30.93 1.29 33.63
N SER A 372 30.93 0.19 32.87
CA SER A 372 31.48 0.15 31.52
C SER A 372 30.61 0.92 30.54
N VAL A 373 31.23 1.75 29.71
CA VAL A 373 30.55 2.57 28.70
C VAL A 373 31.41 2.70 27.44
N GLY A 374 30.76 2.78 26.28
CA GLY A 374 31.37 3.21 25.01
C GLY A 374 31.44 2.17 23.89
N ARG A 375 31.01 0.93 24.13
CA ARG A 375 30.98 -0.19 23.15
C ARG A 375 29.57 -0.75 22.93
N GLY A 376 28.69 -0.65 23.92
CA GLY A 376 27.29 -1.10 23.83
C GLY A 376 26.34 -0.41 24.78
N LEU A 377 25.04 -0.70 24.62
CA LEU A 377 23.97 -0.30 25.54
C LEU A 377 23.27 -1.57 26.03
N PHE A 378 23.27 -1.78 27.34
CA PHE A 378 22.62 -2.92 27.98
C PHE A 378 21.16 -2.61 28.32
N TYR A 379 20.26 -3.59 28.14
CA TYR A 379 18.82 -3.46 28.37
C TYR A 379 18.26 -4.61 29.20
N ASP A 380 17.29 -4.31 30.06
CA ASP A 380 16.43 -5.29 30.76
C ASP A 380 14.97 -5.03 30.40
N GLY A 381 14.36 -5.99 29.69
CA GLY A 381 12.96 -5.87 29.25
C GLY A 381 12.68 -4.64 28.39
N GLY A 382 13.68 -4.15 27.65
CA GLY A 382 13.59 -2.95 26.80
C GLY A 382 13.99 -1.63 27.48
N ILE A 383 14.27 -1.64 28.80
CA ILE A 383 14.76 -0.47 29.53
C ILE A 383 16.28 -0.44 29.46
N GLU A 384 16.84 0.67 28.98
CA GLU A 384 18.29 0.90 28.99
C GLU A 384 18.80 0.97 30.44
N LEU A 385 19.76 0.11 30.75
CA LEU A 385 20.51 0.09 31.99
C LEU A 385 21.92 0.60 31.71
N GLY A 386 22.53 1.29 32.68
CA GLY A 386 23.96 1.59 32.61
C GLY A 386 24.79 0.30 32.68
N GLY A 387 25.83 0.21 31.84
CA GLY A 387 26.78 -0.90 31.80
C GLY A 387 26.81 -1.66 30.47
N GLU A 388 27.73 -2.62 30.38
CA GLU A 388 27.92 -3.51 29.22
C GLU A 388 28.00 -4.97 29.69
N LEU A 389 27.45 -5.91 28.92
CA LEU A 389 27.55 -7.33 29.18
C LEU A 389 29.00 -7.79 29.12
N CYS A 390 29.32 -8.79 29.93
CA CYS A 390 30.54 -9.58 29.75
C CYS A 390 30.38 -10.47 28.51
N MET A 391 30.61 -9.87 27.34
CA MET A 391 30.54 -10.58 26.07
C MET A 391 31.77 -10.34 25.19
N THR A 392 32.02 -11.26 24.28
CA THR A 392 33.11 -11.17 23.29
C THR A 392 32.57 -11.30 21.88
N ILE A 393 33.25 -10.67 20.93
CA ILE A 393 32.97 -10.77 19.50
C ILE A 393 34.21 -11.23 18.74
N THR A 394 34.03 -12.13 17.77
CA THR A 394 35.12 -12.59 16.91
C THR A 394 35.06 -11.89 15.56
N VAL A 395 36.04 -11.03 15.29
CA VAL A 395 36.12 -10.13 14.12
C VAL A 395 37.28 -10.49 13.21
N SER A 396 37.17 -10.19 11.91
CA SER A 396 38.21 -10.43 10.92
C SER A 396 39.32 -9.37 10.90
N GLN A 397 39.08 -8.25 11.57
CA GLN A 397 40.00 -7.12 11.66
C GLN A 397 39.67 -6.27 12.89
N THR A 398 40.67 -5.57 13.43
CA THR A 398 40.51 -4.66 14.58
C THR A 398 40.80 -3.21 14.16
N PRO A 399 39.92 -2.56 13.37
CA PRO A 399 40.06 -1.13 13.05
C PRO A 399 39.98 -0.29 14.32
N ASP A 400 40.50 0.95 14.26
CA ASP A 400 40.40 1.92 15.35
C ASP A 400 39.53 3.11 14.91
N PRO A 401 38.32 3.29 15.45
CA PRO A 401 37.69 2.48 16.50
C PRO A 401 37.00 1.21 15.96
N LEU A 402 37.07 0.11 16.72
CA LEU A 402 36.40 -1.16 16.38
C LEU A 402 34.88 -1.08 16.59
N PHE A 403 34.44 -0.34 17.62
CA PHE A 403 33.05 -0.12 17.94
C PHE A 403 32.70 1.36 17.79
N ASN A 404 31.55 1.66 17.19
CA ASN A 404 31.01 3.02 17.23
C ASN A 404 30.23 3.22 18.53
N GLN A 405 30.25 4.46 19.04
CA GLN A 405 29.39 4.84 20.13
C GLN A 405 27.92 4.75 19.69
N VAL A 406 27.12 4.01 20.46
CA VAL A 406 25.67 3.90 20.25
C VAL A 406 24.97 4.87 21.22
N GLU A 407 24.05 5.68 20.71
CA GLU A 407 23.33 6.69 21.52
C GLU A 407 22.09 6.11 22.21
N SER A 408 21.84 6.59 23.44
CA SER A 408 20.70 6.21 24.27
C SER A 408 19.37 6.52 23.59
N ILE A 409 18.45 5.56 23.66
CA ILE A 409 17.13 5.67 23.06
C ILE A 409 16.15 6.33 24.06
N THR A 410 16.42 7.58 24.44
CA THR A 410 15.43 8.41 25.16
C THR A 410 14.55 9.23 24.20
N SER A 411 14.80 9.14 22.89
CA SER A 411 14.14 9.92 21.83
C SER A 411 13.28 9.12 20.84
N SER A 412 13.27 7.77 20.86
CA SER A 412 12.67 6.97 19.76
C SER A 412 11.37 6.21 20.07
N LEU A 413 10.74 6.40 21.24
CA LEU A 413 9.44 5.75 21.52
C LEU A 413 8.30 6.29 20.65
N ILE A 414 8.42 7.52 20.15
CA ILE A 414 7.38 8.17 19.36
C ILE A 414 7.88 8.25 17.92
N PRO A 415 7.34 7.43 17.00
CA PRO A 415 7.71 7.56 15.60
C PRO A 415 7.23 8.93 15.08
N PRO A 416 8.02 9.62 14.25
CA PRO A 416 7.57 10.86 13.62
C PRO A 416 6.29 10.60 12.82
N GLU A 417 5.46 11.63 12.66
CA GLU A 417 4.28 11.51 11.81
C GLU A 417 4.71 11.13 10.38
N PRO A 418 4.23 10.00 9.83
CA PRO A 418 4.60 9.59 8.48
C PRO A 418 4.06 10.59 7.45
N GLU A 419 4.84 10.85 6.40
CA GLU A 419 4.36 11.59 5.24
C GLU A 419 3.20 10.83 4.55
N ASP A 420 2.35 11.57 3.85
CA ASP A 420 1.26 10.97 3.06
C ASP A 420 1.85 10.07 1.95
N SER A 421 1.22 8.92 1.72
CA SER A 421 1.64 7.95 0.70
C SER A 421 1.75 8.60 -0.70
N PRO A 422 2.71 8.19 -1.56
CA PRO A 422 2.81 8.64 -2.95
C PRO A 422 1.49 8.51 -3.72
N ALA A 423 0.68 7.49 -3.46
CA ALA A 423 -0.62 7.33 -4.11
C ALA A 423 -1.57 8.52 -3.85
N ILE A 424 -1.52 9.10 -2.65
CA ILE A 424 -2.32 10.26 -2.26
C ILE A 424 -1.77 11.54 -2.90
N THR A 425 -0.44 11.68 -2.97
CA THR A 425 0.20 12.91 -3.46
C THR A 425 0.28 12.98 -4.99
N GLU A 426 0.49 11.85 -5.67
CA GLU A 426 0.56 11.75 -7.13
C GLU A 426 -0.82 11.73 -7.80
N ARG A 427 -1.84 11.19 -7.10
CA ARG A 427 -3.23 11.10 -7.58
C ARG A 427 -4.20 11.78 -6.62
N ASP A 428 -3.95 13.04 -6.30
CA ASP A 428 -4.86 13.83 -5.47
C ASP A 428 -6.20 14.10 -6.19
N ALA A 429 -7.30 13.62 -5.59
CA ALA A 429 -8.67 13.80 -6.07
C ALA A 429 -9.16 15.27 -6.01
N MET A 430 -8.52 16.10 -5.20
CA MET A 430 -8.85 17.51 -4.97
C MET A 430 -10.33 17.78 -4.59
N PRO A 431 -10.92 17.07 -3.62
CA PRO A 431 -12.35 17.19 -3.30
C PRO A 431 -12.78 18.56 -2.77
N ASP A 432 -11.84 19.35 -2.25
CA ASP A 432 -12.05 20.74 -1.85
C ASP A 432 -12.28 21.69 -3.04
N THR A 433 -11.95 21.28 -4.28
CA THR A 433 -12.22 22.02 -5.52
C THR A 433 -13.55 21.66 -6.19
N TRP A 434 -14.19 20.56 -5.78
CA TRP A 434 -15.44 20.09 -6.38
C TRP A 434 -16.61 21.02 -6.03
N ALA A 435 -17.56 21.16 -6.94
CA ALA A 435 -18.84 21.82 -6.68
C ALA A 435 -19.86 20.81 -6.13
N ALA A 436 -20.85 21.28 -5.38
CA ALA A 436 -22.05 20.52 -5.02
C ALA A 436 -23.15 21.48 -4.60
N THR A 437 -24.40 21.09 -4.85
CA THR A 437 -25.60 21.75 -4.33
C THR A 437 -26.50 20.70 -3.71
N ASP A 438 -26.88 20.89 -2.46
CA ASP A 438 -27.76 19.94 -1.76
C ASP A 438 -29.24 20.12 -2.14
N ALA A 439 -30.11 19.27 -1.58
CA ALA A 439 -31.55 19.28 -1.87
C ALA A 439 -32.27 20.58 -1.45
N LEU A 440 -31.62 21.42 -0.62
CA LEU A 440 -32.15 22.70 -0.17
C LEU A 440 -31.65 23.88 -1.02
N GLY A 441 -30.82 23.61 -2.04
CA GLY A 441 -30.22 24.64 -2.88
C GLY A 441 -29.00 25.32 -2.26
N ARG A 442 -28.41 24.76 -1.19
CA ARG A 442 -27.17 25.30 -0.61
C ARG A 442 -25.97 24.81 -1.43
N THR A 443 -25.22 25.74 -1.99
CA THR A 443 -24.00 25.44 -2.75
C THR A 443 -22.77 25.52 -1.85
N LEU A 444 -21.81 24.62 -2.06
CA LEU A 444 -20.55 24.63 -1.32
C LEU A 444 -19.71 25.88 -1.66
N PRO A 445 -19.05 26.51 -0.68
CA PRO A 445 -18.20 27.66 -0.94
C PRO A 445 -16.94 27.24 -1.70
N GLY A 446 -16.52 28.07 -2.66
CA GLY A 446 -15.27 27.92 -3.40
C GLY A 446 -14.16 28.86 -2.89
N ASN A 447 -12.95 28.73 -3.44
CA ASN A 447 -11.77 29.51 -3.02
C ASN A 447 -12.01 31.02 -3.00
N ALA A 448 -12.77 31.57 -3.96
CA ALA A 448 -13.10 32.99 -3.99
C ALA A 448 -13.88 33.50 -2.75
N GLU A 449 -14.62 32.61 -2.06
CA GLU A 449 -15.36 32.96 -0.83
C GLU A 449 -14.52 32.74 0.43
N VAL A 450 -13.74 31.65 0.50
CA VAL A 450 -13.12 31.20 1.77
C VAL A 450 -11.59 31.31 1.81
N GLY A 451 -10.96 31.65 0.68
CA GLY A 451 -9.52 31.72 0.51
C GLY A 451 -8.84 30.36 0.40
N ASP A 452 -7.51 30.39 0.30
CA ASP A 452 -6.64 29.22 0.21
C ASP A 452 -6.69 28.36 1.49
N PRO A 453 -6.30 27.07 1.41
CA PRO A 453 -6.19 26.22 2.59
C PRO A 453 -5.33 26.85 3.70
N LYS A 454 -5.83 26.80 4.92
CA LYS A 454 -5.24 27.38 6.13
C LYS A 454 -4.53 26.29 6.91
N GLU A 455 -3.28 26.55 7.28
CA GLU A 455 -2.50 25.65 8.13
C GLU A 455 -3.02 25.64 9.58
N GLY A 456 -2.78 24.51 10.28
CA GLY A 456 -3.12 24.37 11.70
C GLY A 456 -4.61 24.30 12.02
N LYS A 457 -5.47 24.06 11.02
CA LYS A 457 -6.93 23.93 11.20
C LYS A 457 -7.37 22.47 10.99
N TYR A 458 -7.84 21.86 12.07
CA TYR A 458 -8.21 20.45 12.10
C TYR A 458 -9.67 20.23 12.49
N VAL A 459 -10.31 19.25 11.87
CA VAL A 459 -11.67 18.81 12.15
C VAL A 459 -11.64 17.35 12.56
N GLY A 460 -12.00 17.09 13.81
CA GLY A 460 -12.26 15.75 14.33
C GLY A 460 -13.75 15.42 14.27
N LEU A 461 -14.09 14.17 13.99
CA LEU A 461 -15.46 13.71 13.90
C LEU A 461 -15.68 12.49 14.80
N PHE A 462 -16.71 12.53 15.63
CA PHE A 462 -17.02 11.44 16.55
C PHE A 462 -17.62 10.25 15.79
N TYR A 463 -17.14 9.03 16.08
CA TYR A 463 -17.39 7.84 15.27
C TYR A 463 -17.63 6.61 16.14
N TRP A 464 -18.62 5.79 15.79
CA TRP A 464 -19.05 4.62 16.56
C TRP A 464 -18.63 3.31 15.92
N THR A 465 -17.98 2.46 16.70
CA THR A 465 -17.52 1.12 16.33
C THR A 465 -18.31 0.00 17.01
N TRP A 466 -19.30 0.35 17.85
CA TRP A 466 -20.12 -0.59 18.62
C TRP A 466 -21.12 -1.42 17.81
N HIS A 467 -21.32 -1.10 16.52
CA HIS A 467 -22.35 -1.77 15.70
C HIS A 467 -22.07 -3.26 15.57
N VAL A 468 -20.79 -3.66 15.63
CA VAL A 468 -20.38 -5.07 15.64
C VAL A 468 -21.01 -5.88 16.77
N GLU A 469 -21.16 -5.31 17.96
CA GLU A 469 -21.76 -6.00 19.11
C GLU A 469 -23.28 -5.86 19.11
N HIS A 470 -23.80 -4.67 18.78
CA HIS A 470 -25.24 -4.48 18.68
C HIS A 470 -25.88 -5.35 17.58
N ALA A 471 -25.21 -5.50 16.43
CA ALA A 471 -25.69 -6.34 15.34
C ALA A 471 -25.86 -7.81 15.73
N LYS A 472 -24.99 -8.33 16.63
CA LYS A 472 -25.07 -9.69 17.18
C LYS A 472 -26.22 -9.88 18.16
N ASN A 473 -26.75 -8.79 18.73
CA ASN A 473 -27.69 -8.86 19.84
C ASN A 473 -29.10 -8.42 19.46
N TYR A 474 -29.24 -7.42 18.58
CA TYR A 474 -30.52 -6.76 18.31
C TYR A 474 -30.97 -6.89 16.85
N THR A 475 -32.28 -7.03 16.66
CA THR A 475 -32.94 -6.80 15.36
C THR A 475 -33.13 -5.29 15.18
N PRO A 476 -32.97 -4.75 13.96
CA PRO A 476 -33.11 -3.31 13.73
C PRO A 476 -34.58 -2.88 13.88
N ILE A 477 -34.81 -1.79 14.61
CA ILE A 477 -36.13 -1.16 14.77
C ILE A 477 -35.98 0.33 14.46
N ASN A 478 -36.63 0.82 13.40
CA ASN A 478 -36.55 2.22 12.99
C ASN A 478 -37.61 3.06 13.71
N ILE A 479 -37.16 3.98 14.57
CA ILE A 479 -38.02 4.86 15.36
C ILE A 479 -38.75 5.87 14.47
N GLN A 480 -38.10 6.47 13.47
CA GLN A 480 -38.75 7.40 12.55
C GLN A 480 -39.94 6.74 11.84
N LYS A 481 -39.80 5.50 11.36
CA LYS A 481 -40.92 4.73 10.75
C LYS A 481 -42.07 4.51 11.74
N ILE A 482 -41.77 4.26 13.02
CA ILE A 482 -42.80 4.16 14.07
C ILE A 482 -43.49 5.52 14.27
N CYS A 483 -42.73 6.61 14.31
CA CYS A 483 -43.26 7.96 14.46
C CYS A 483 -44.17 8.35 13.28
N ASP A 484 -43.81 7.97 12.06
CA ASP A 484 -44.61 8.26 10.87
C ASP A 484 -45.92 7.45 10.85
N GLN A 485 -45.85 6.19 11.27
CA GLN A 485 -47.03 5.30 11.35
C GLN A 485 -47.96 5.66 12.51
N TYR A 486 -47.40 6.11 13.63
CA TYR A 486 -48.12 6.49 14.85
C TYR A 486 -47.72 7.90 15.31
N PRO A 487 -48.22 8.97 14.65
CA PRO A 487 -47.80 10.34 14.97
C PRO A 487 -48.11 10.78 16.41
N ASP A 488 -49.14 10.20 17.03
CA ASP A 488 -49.47 10.44 18.43
C ASP A 488 -48.46 9.79 19.39
N ALA A 489 -47.72 8.76 18.96
CA ALA A 489 -46.67 8.11 19.74
C ALA A 489 -45.42 8.99 19.92
N VAL A 490 -45.20 9.98 19.03
CA VAL A 490 -44.07 10.92 19.08
C VAL A 490 -44.07 11.72 20.39
N THR A 491 -45.26 12.16 20.81
CA THR A 491 -45.44 12.97 22.03
C THR A 491 -46.01 12.16 23.20
N ASN A 492 -46.53 10.95 22.95
CA ASN A 492 -47.05 10.05 23.96
C ASN A 492 -46.08 8.90 24.26
N HIS A 493 -45.26 9.11 25.28
CA HIS A 493 -44.24 8.14 25.70
C HIS A 493 -44.84 6.82 26.18
N SER A 494 -46.12 6.79 26.57
CA SER A 494 -46.83 5.58 27.03
C SER A 494 -47.67 4.91 25.94
N HIS A 495 -47.54 5.35 24.68
CA HIS A 495 -48.25 4.73 23.56
C HIS A 495 -47.93 3.24 23.45
N SER A 496 -48.94 2.42 23.14
CA SER A 496 -48.81 0.96 23.20
C SER A 496 -47.80 0.37 22.22
N VAL A 497 -47.47 1.10 21.14
CA VAL A 497 -46.41 0.69 20.19
C VAL A 497 -45.05 0.55 20.88
N TRP A 498 -44.76 1.37 21.88
CA TRP A 498 -43.50 1.31 22.59
C TRP A 498 -43.41 0.08 23.51
N ASN A 499 -44.55 -0.50 23.90
CA ASN A 499 -44.60 -1.69 24.72
C ASN A 499 -44.25 -2.97 23.95
N THR A 500 -44.22 -2.92 22.61
CA THR A 500 -43.79 -4.06 21.79
C THR A 500 -42.27 -4.15 21.67
N ILE A 501 -41.54 -3.16 22.19
CA ILE A 501 -40.09 -3.07 22.16
C ILE A 501 -39.57 -3.27 23.59
N ALA A 502 -38.69 -4.24 23.77
CA ALA A 502 -38.09 -4.51 25.07
C ALA A 502 -37.36 -3.28 25.63
N ASP A 503 -37.35 -3.15 26.95
CA ASP A 503 -36.49 -2.17 27.60
C ASP A 503 -35.00 -2.50 27.34
N TYR A 504 -34.19 -1.46 27.23
CA TYR A 504 -32.76 -1.49 26.88
C TYR A 504 -32.46 -2.00 25.46
N HIS A 505 -33.48 -2.13 24.60
CA HIS A 505 -33.27 -2.47 23.18
C HIS A 505 -32.58 -1.31 22.45
N ALA A 506 -31.54 -1.64 21.68
CA ALA A 506 -30.86 -0.72 20.77
C ALA A 506 -31.70 -0.55 19.49
N CYS A 507 -32.49 0.52 19.43
CA CYS A 507 -33.24 0.89 18.23
C CYS A 507 -32.37 1.72 17.29
N PHE A 508 -32.84 1.97 16.09
CA PHE A 508 -32.26 2.91 15.13
C PHE A 508 -33.13 4.16 15.06
N TRP A 509 -32.56 5.37 15.17
CA TRP A 509 -33.35 6.59 15.00
C TRP A 509 -33.93 6.70 13.59
N ASN A 510 -33.17 6.29 12.57
CA ASN A 510 -33.62 6.08 11.19
C ASN A 510 -32.73 5.04 10.47
N GLU A 511 -32.91 4.85 9.16
CA GLU A 511 -32.19 3.86 8.36
C GLU A 511 -31.05 4.50 7.55
N PRO A 512 -29.78 4.05 7.73
CA PRO A 512 -28.64 4.51 6.94
C PRO A 512 -28.84 4.25 5.44
N VAL A 513 -28.26 5.06 4.57
CA VAL A 513 -28.29 4.84 3.11
C VAL A 513 -27.70 3.47 2.71
N TYR A 514 -26.86 2.90 3.59
CA TYR A 514 -26.24 1.59 3.42
C TYR A 514 -26.98 0.42 4.11
N GLY A 515 -28.18 0.68 4.63
CA GLY A 515 -28.97 -0.25 5.43
C GLY A 515 -28.44 -0.40 6.86
N TYR A 516 -29.07 -1.26 7.67
CA TYR A 516 -28.68 -1.58 9.06
C TYR A 516 -27.38 -2.40 9.14
N TYR A 517 -26.27 -1.81 8.69
CA TYR A 517 -24.97 -2.46 8.58
C TYR A 517 -24.32 -2.72 9.95
N THR A 518 -23.30 -3.59 9.95
CA THR A 518 -22.35 -3.77 11.05
C THR A 518 -21.04 -3.06 10.73
N THR A 519 -20.29 -2.62 11.73
CA THR A 519 -18.99 -1.95 11.54
C THR A 519 -17.82 -2.90 11.25
N THR A 520 -18.13 -4.08 10.70
CA THR A 520 -17.20 -5.01 10.04
C THR A 520 -17.52 -5.17 8.54
N ASP A 521 -18.54 -4.47 8.03
CA ASP A 521 -18.87 -4.42 6.61
C ASP A 521 -17.84 -3.57 5.85
N LYS A 522 -16.87 -4.24 5.21
CA LYS A 522 -15.77 -3.59 4.49
C LYS A 522 -16.24 -2.66 3.37
N TRP A 523 -17.38 -2.98 2.74
CA TRP A 523 -17.95 -2.17 1.68
C TRP A 523 -18.44 -0.83 2.22
N VAL A 524 -19.14 -0.84 3.36
CA VAL A 524 -19.60 0.39 4.03
C VAL A 524 -18.43 1.22 4.54
N LEU A 525 -17.45 0.58 5.17
CA LEU A 525 -16.26 1.26 5.68
C LEU A 525 -15.45 1.93 4.56
N ARG A 526 -15.43 1.34 3.35
CA ARG A 526 -14.83 2.00 2.18
C ARG A 526 -15.58 3.27 1.80
N LYS A 527 -16.91 3.23 1.76
CA LYS A 527 -17.72 4.42 1.46
C LYS A 527 -17.56 5.51 2.52
N HIS A 528 -17.45 5.14 3.80
CA HIS A 528 -17.12 6.09 4.87
C HIS A 528 -15.75 6.74 4.67
N ALA A 529 -14.73 5.96 4.31
CA ALA A 529 -13.39 6.46 4.05
C ALA A 529 -13.41 7.56 2.97
N GLU A 530 -14.13 7.33 1.87
CA GLU A 530 -14.27 8.28 0.77
C GLU A 530 -15.09 9.52 1.15
N LEU A 531 -16.27 9.34 1.78
CA LEU A 531 -17.14 10.46 2.17
C LEU A 531 -16.43 11.40 3.15
N LEU A 532 -15.73 10.84 4.13
CA LEU A 532 -15.03 11.64 5.14
C LEU A 532 -13.77 12.32 4.60
N ALA A 533 -13.03 11.65 3.71
CA ALA A 533 -11.92 12.27 2.98
C ALA A 533 -12.42 13.44 2.11
N ASN A 534 -13.51 13.24 1.36
CA ASN A 534 -14.11 14.26 0.51
C ASN A 534 -14.66 15.45 1.30
N ALA A 535 -15.12 15.22 2.53
CA ALA A 535 -15.55 16.29 3.44
C ALA A 535 -14.38 17.12 3.99
N GLY A 536 -13.16 16.58 3.97
CA GLY A 536 -11.97 17.21 4.56
C GLY A 536 -11.83 16.98 6.06
N VAL A 537 -12.39 15.89 6.59
CA VAL A 537 -12.24 15.46 7.99
C VAL A 537 -10.82 14.94 8.22
N ASP A 538 -10.13 15.46 9.24
CA ASP A 538 -8.73 15.12 9.52
C ASP A 538 -8.59 13.88 10.39
N VAL A 539 -9.52 13.68 11.33
CA VAL A 539 -9.48 12.56 12.27
C VAL A 539 -10.88 12.07 12.62
N ILE A 540 -11.08 10.76 12.63
CA ILE A 540 -12.22 10.15 13.31
C ILE A 540 -11.81 9.71 14.71
N ILE A 541 -12.65 10.01 15.69
CA ILE A 541 -12.39 9.73 17.10
C ILE A 541 -13.39 8.67 17.55
N PHE A 542 -12.89 7.47 17.84
CA PHE A 542 -13.74 6.34 18.22
C PHE A 542 -14.35 6.52 19.61
N ASP A 543 -15.66 6.27 19.71
CA ASP A 543 -16.36 6.21 20.99
C ASP A 543 -16.03 4.93 21.74
N ASN A 544 -15.28 5.12 22.83
CA ASN A 544 -14.93 4.07 23.77
C ASN A 544 -15.23 4.49 25.21
N THR A 545 -16.24 5.35 25.38
CA THR A 545 -16.57 5.97 26.67
C THR A 545 -17.31 5.03 27.63
N ASN A 546 -17.69 3.81 27.19
CA ASN A 546 -18.44 2.83 27.97
C ASN A 546 -17.56 1.74 28.58
N GLY A 547 -17.32 1.81 29.89
CA GLY A 547 -16.64 0.73 30.63
C GLY A 547 -15.26 0.42 30.07
N THR A 548 -14.95 -0.87 29.85
CA THR A 548 -13.69 -1.34 29.27
C THR A 548 -13.80 -1.72 27.79
N PHE A 549 -14.87 -1.33 27.09
CA PHE A 549 -15.13 -1.76 25.72
C PHE A 549 -14.34 -0.94 24.70
N THR A 550 -13.43 -1.61 23.99
CA THR A 550 -12.60 -1.02 22.92
C THR A 550 -13.19 -1.23 21.52
N TRP A 551 -14.11 -2.20 21.36
CA TRP A 551 -14.69 -2.62 20.08
C TRP A 551 -13.65 -3.08 19.05
N ARG A 552 -12.61 -3.79 19.53
CA ARG A 552 -11.44 -4.23 18.73
C ARG A 552 -11.74 -4.86 17.38
N GLU A 553 -12.73 -5.73 17.31
CA GLU A 553 -13.12 -6.36 16.04
C GLU A 553 -13.46 -5.32 14.97
N SER A 554 -14.19 -4.26 15.35
CA SER A 554 -14.62 -3.22 14.43
C SER A 554 -13.48 -2.30 14.01
N TYR A 555 -12.72 -1.74 14.96
CA TYR A 555 -11.65 -0.83 14.57
C TYR A 555 -10.54 -1.56 13.80
N THR A 556 -10.29 -2.86 14.05
CA THR A 556 -9.30 -3.62 13.28
C THR A 556 -9.68 -3.67 11.80
N VAL A 557 -10.93 -4.01 11.49
CA VAL A 557 -11.43 -4.03 10.10
C VAL A 557 -11.40 -2.62 9.48
N LEU A 558 -11.73 -1.59 10.26
CA LEU A 558 -11.63 -0.20 9.79
C LEU A 558 -10.19 0.17 9.43
N LEU A 559 -9.21 -0.14 10.28
CA LEU A 559 -7.80 0.14 10.02
C LEU A 559 -7.32 -0.55 8.73
N GLU A 560 -7.70 -1.81 8.49
CA GLU A 560 -7.42 -2.52 7.24
C GLU A 560 -8.01 -1.78 6.02
N VAL A 561 -9.30 -1.42 6.09
CA VAL A 561 -10.01 -0.78 4.97
C VAL A 561 -9.48 0.63 4.71
N PHE A 562 -9.21 1.41 5.75
CA PHE A 562 -8.68 2.78 5.62
C PHE A 562 -7.25 2.78 5.08
N LYS A 563 -6.43 1.81 5.50
CA LYS A 563 -5.10 1.60 4.92
C LYS A 563 -5.22 1.29 3.42
N LYS A 564 -6.07 0.31 3.06
CA LYS A 564 -6.27 -0.04 1.66
C LYS A 564 -6.78 1.13 0.83
N ALA A 565 -7.70 1.92 1.37
CA ALA A 565 -8.20 3.13 0.71
C ALA A 565 -7.10 4.16 0.46
N ARG A 566 -6.12 4.32 1.35
CA ARG A 566 -4.95 5.18 1.13
C ARG A 566 -4.03 4.69 0.03
N GLU A 567 -3.82 3.38 -0.06
CA GLU A 567 -3.08 2.76 -1.17
C GLU A 567 -3.78 3.04 -2.51
N ASP A 568 -5.09 3.19 -2.51
CA ASP A 568 -5.90 3.51 -3.68
C ASP A 568 -6.06 5.04 -3.93
N GLY A 569 -5.37 5.88 -3.15
CA GLY A 569 -5.34 7.34 -3.30
C GLY A 569 -6.36 8.13 -2.46
N VAL A 570 -7.14 7.47 -1.60
CA VAL A 570 -8.07 8.15 -0.69
C VAL A 570 -7.30 8.73 0.49
N LYS A 571 -7.34 10.06 0.68
CA LYS A 571 -6.80 10.71 1.88
C LYS A 571 -7.71 10.50 3.09
N THR A 572 -7.78 9.25 3.57
CA THR A 572 -8.68 8.87 4.66
C THR A 572 -8.36 9.66 5.94
N PRO A 573 -9.38 9.99 6.76
CA PRO A 573 -9.14 10.55 8.07
C PRO A 573 -8.18 9.68 8.87
N LYS A 574 -7.33 10.33 9.66
CA LYS A 574 -6.52 9.67 10.67
C LYS A 574 -7.45 9.18 11.81
N ILE A 575 -6.91 8.44 12.78
CA ILE A 575 -7.67 7.84 13.88
C ILE A 575 -7.15 8.29 15.25
N SER A 576 -8.08 8.40 16.20
CA SER A 576 -7.84 8.60 17.62
C SER A 576 -8.99 7.98 18.44
N PHE A 577 -8.90 8.01 19.76
CA PHE A 577 -9.85 7.39 20.67
C PHE A 577 -10.27 8.38 21.76
N ILE A 578 -11.55 8.31 22.16
CA ILE A 578 -12.04 8.94 23.37
C ILE A 578 -12.52 7.89 24.37
N LEU A 579 -11.90 7.90 25.55
CA LEU A 579 -12.07 6.89 26.59
C LEU A 579 -12.99 7.42 27.71
N PRO A 580 -13.36 6.59 28.71
CA PRO A 580 -14.33 6.98 29.74
C PRO A 580 -13.98 8.30 30.44
N PHE A 581 -14.97 9.20 30.54
CA PHE A 581 -14.79 10.54 31.10
C PHE A 581 -14.49 10.59 32.61
N GLY A 582 -14.85 9.54 33.34
CA GLY A 582 -14.78 9.52 34.82
C GLY A 582 -14.17 8.27 35.45
N ASP A 583 -14.03 7.17 34.69
CA ASP A 583 -13.49 5.91 35.20
C ASP A 583 -12.04 5.73 34.77
N GLY A 584 -11.11 6.17 35.63
CA GLY A 584 -9.67 6.08 35.35
C GLY A 584 -9.16 4.63 35.25
N ALA A 585 -9.76 3.69 35.98
CA ALA A 585 -9.33 2.28 35.96
C ALA A 585 -9.75 1.62 34.64
N ALA A 586 -10.97 1.86 34.20
CA ALA A 586 -11.44 1.38 32.91
C ALA A 586 -10.66 2.02 31.76
N ALA A 587 -10.40 3.33 31.82
CA ALA A 587 -9.56 4.03 30.85
C ALA A 587 -8.14 3.44 30.78
N ALA A 588 -7.50 3.13 31.91
CA ALA A 588 -6.18 2.51 31.93
C ALA A 588 -6.17 1.09 31.30
N THR A 589 -7.21 0.30 31.52
CA THR A 589 -7.37 -1.01 30.85
C THR A 589 -7.45 -0.85 29.34
N GLN A 590 -8.29 0.07 28.86
CA GLN A 590 -8.42 0.33 27.43
C GLN A 590 -7.14 0.91 26.81
N LEU A 591 -6.45 1.82 27.50
CA LEU A 591 -5.18 2.40 27.04
C LEU A 591 -4.14 1.33 26.76
N ARG A 592 -4.00 0.32 27.63
CA ARG A 592 -3.06 -0.79 27.44
C ARG A 592 -3.41 -1.61 26.19
N GLU A 593 -4.68 -1.97 26.02
CA GLU A 593 -5.12 -2.75 24.85
C GLU A 593 -4.94 -1.97 23.54
N ILE A 594 -5.35 -0.70 23.52
CA ILE A 594 -5.27 0.17 22.34
C ILE A 594 -3.80 0.44 21.99
N TYR A 595 -2.96 0.76 22.97
CA TYR A 595 -1.54 0.98 22.75
C TYR A 595 -0.88 -0.26 22.13
N GLN A 596 -1.10 -1.45 22.72
CA GLN A 596 -0.50 -2.69 22.23
C GLN A 596 -1.05 -3.14 20.87
N SER A 597 -2.35 -2.96 20.61
CA SER A 597 -2.98 -3.48 19.39
C SER A 597 -2.91 -2.54 18.18
N VAL A 598 -2.81 -1.22 18.42
CA VAL A 598 -2.85 -0.19 17.38
C VAL A 598 -1.53 0.56 17.29
N TYR A 599 -1.04 1.09 18.41
CA TYR A 599 0.08 2.03 18.42
C TYR A 599 1.46 1.37 18.52
N MET A 600 1.54 0.10 18.90
CA MET A 600 2.73 -0.73 18.76
C MET A 600 2.80 -1.47 17.40
N ASN A 601 1.80 -1.29 16.53
CA ASN A 601 1.78 -1.89 15.20
C ASN A 601 2.18 -0.86 14.14
N PRO A 602 3.43 -0.87 13.63
CA PRO A 602 3.89 0.13 12.67
C PRO A 602 3.13 0.11 11.34
N ALA A 603 2.43 -0.99 11.01
CA ALA A 603 1.63 -1.10 9.79
C ALA A 603 0.50 -0.07 9.71
N TYR A 604 0.06 0.45 10.85
CA TYR A 604 -1.01 1.45 10.97
C TYR A 604 -0.51 2.85 11.36
N SER A 605 0.81 3.06 11.48
CA SER A 605 1.41 4.35 11.88
C SER A 605 0.96 5.52 11.02
N GLU A 606 0.78 5.31 9.72
CA GLU A 606 0.27 6.34 8.81
C GLU A 606 -1.14 6.81 9.22
N LEU A 607 -1.98 5.95 9.83
CA LEU A 607 -3.35 6.25 10.19
C LEU A 607 -3.45 7.04 11.50
N TRP A 608 -2.40 7.17 12.31
CA TRP A 608 -2.49 7.83 13.62
C TRP A 608 -2.59 9.35 13.47
N PHE A 609 -3.46 9.99 14.25
CA PHE A 609 -3.51 11.45 14.30
C PHE A 609 -2.52 11.99 15.33
N TYR A 610 -1.60 12.85 14.88
CA TYR A 610 -0.61 13.48 15.75
C TYR A 610 -1.08 14.87 16.20
N TRP A 611 -0.91 15.15 17.49
CA TRP A 611 -1.18 16.45 18.09
C TRP A 611 -0.01 16.82 18.99
N GLU A 612 0.65 17.94 18.69
CA GLU A 612 1.89 18.33 19.39
C GLU A 612 2.98 17.25 19.30
N GLU A 613 3.23 16.78 18.08
CA GLU A 613 4.32 15.83 17.73
C GLU A 613 4.12 14.41 18.25
N LYS A 614 3.03 14.11 18.98
CA LYS A 614 2.72 12.77 19.47
C LYS A 614 1.31 12.33 19.09
N PRO A 615 1.03 11.03 18.99
CA PRO A 615 -0.32 10.54 18.78
C PRO A 615 -1.30 11.10 19.83
N LEU A 616 -2.45 11.58 19.37
CA LEU A 616 -3.50 12.12 20.22
C LEU A 616 -4.32 10.98 20.85
N ILE A 617 -4.63 11.12 22.14
CA ILE A 617 -5.69 10.33 22.78
C ILE A 617 -6.49 11.19 23.76
N ILE A 618 -7.81 11.03 23.78
CA ILE A 618 -8.69 11.73 24.72
C ILE A 618 -9.01 10.76 25.88
N SER A 619 -8.31 10.90 27.00
CA SER A 619 -8.44 9.96 28.12
C SER A 619 -8.05 10.57 29.47
N LEU A 620 -8.58 9.98 30.53
CA LEU A 620 -8.01 10.09 31.87
C LEU A 620 -6.66 9.36 31.94
N THR A 621 -5.74 9.90 32.74
CA THR A 621 -4.44 9.28 33.07
C THR A 621 -4.38 8.74 34.49
N SER A 622 -5.42 9.00 35.31
CA SER A 622 -5.43 8.73 36.75
C SER A 622 -5.38 7.25 37.13
N GLY A 623 -5.66 6.32 36.19
CA GLY A 623 -5.52 4.88 36.42
C GLY A 623 -4.21 4.26 35.94
N LEU A 624 -3.31 5.04 35.33
CA LEU A 624 -1.97 4.58 34.95
C LEU A 624 -1.02 4.65 36.15
N ASP A 625 -0.31 3.56 36.41
CA ASP A 625 0.72 3.47 37.43
C ASP A 625 2.09 3.58 36.76
N LYS A 626 2.67 4.79 36.76
CA LYS A 626 3.96 5.08 36.12
C LYS A 626 5.15 4.34 36.73
N THR A 627 4.97 3.59 37.82
CA THR A 627 6.00 2.66 38.32
C THR A 627 6.06 1.37 37.51
N LYS A 628 5.03 1.07 36.70
CA LYS A 628 4.99 -0.06 35.76
C LYS A 628 5.46 0.40 34.39
N THR A 629 6.34 -0.39 33.76
CA THR A 629 6.97 -0.08 32.48
C THR A 629 5.97 0.33 31.40
N LEU A 630 4.97 -0.53 31.12
CA LEU A 630 3.96 -0.27 30.09
C LEU A 630 3.17 1.02 30.31
N ASP A 631 2.81 1.33 31.57
CA ASP A 631 2.03 2.52 31.90
C ASP A 631 2.88 3.80 31.81
N ALA A 632 4.18 3.71 32.11
CA ALA A 632 5.14 4.80 31.91
C ALA A 632 5.35 5.10 30.42
N GLU A 633 5.49 4.07 29.59
CA GLU A 633 5.56 4.21 28.13
C GLU A 633 4.30 4.86 27.56
N ILE A 634 3.11 4.34 27.90
CA ILE A 634 1.82 4.91 27.47
C ILE A 634 1.72 6.39 27.88
N SER A 635 2.12 6.71 29.11
CA SER A 635 2.11 8.09 29.63
C SER A 635 3.02 9.03 28.85
N TYR A 636 4.09 8.51 28.25
CA TYR A 636 5.04 9.27 27.46
C TYR A 636 4.64 9.34 25.98
N PHE A 637 4.08 8.27 25.44
CA PHE A 637 3.81 8.07 24.02
C PHE A 637 2.74 9.02 23.48
N PHE A 638 1.65 9.24 24.23
CA PHE A 638 0.53 10.05 23.75
C PHE A 638 0.61 11.52 24.18
N THR A 639 0.06 12.39 23.34
CA THR A 639 -0.49 13.66 23.81
C THR A 639 -1.88 13.43 24.37
N PHE A 640 -2.00 13.50 25.70
CA PHE A 640 -3.28 13.35 26.38
C PHE A 640 -4.11 14.63 26.35
N ARG A 641 -5.40 14.47 26.07
CA ARG A 641 -6.43 15.48 26.36
C ARG A 641 -7.50 14.87 27.26
N GLN A 642 -7.90 15.58 28.32
CA GLN A 642 -8.96 15.07 29.21
C GLN A 642 -10.33 15.42 28.63
N GLY A 643 -11.16 14.42 28.32
CA GLY A 643 -12.51 14.63 27.82
C GLY A 643 -13.43 15.29 28.87
N VAL A 644 -14.25 16.24 28.43
CA VAL A 644 -15.21 16.98 29.26
C VAL A 644 -16.64 16.72 28.73
N PRO A 645 -17.48 15.96 29.47
CA PRO A 645 -18.82 15.59 29.02
C PRO A 645 -19.89 16.64 29.30
N GLN A 646 -19.53 17.83 29.81
CA GLN A 646 -20.49 18.86 30.21
C GLN A 646 -20.96 19.71 29.03
N TYR A 647 -22.27 19.73 28.81
CA TYR A 647 -22.94 20.54 27.78
C TYR A 647 -22.83 22.04 28.02
N ASN A 648 -22.79 22.46 29.29
CA ASN A 648 -22.91 23.84 29.74
C ASN A 648 -21.63 24.38 30.38
N ASP A 649 -20.48 23.79 30.03
CA ASP A 649 -19.18 24.25 30.53
C ASP A 649 -18.86 25.69 30.09
N THR A 650 -17.89 26.31 30.74
CA THR A 650 -17.39 27.64 30.39
C THR A 650 -16.01 27.55 29.76
N SER A 651 -15.67 28.50 28.87
CA SER A 651 -14.34 28.54 28.25
C SER A 651 -13.22 28.53 29.29
N LYS A 652 -12.17 27.74 29.01
CA LYS A 652 -11.02 27.51 29.89
C LYS A 652 -9.74 27.90 29.17
N THR A 653 -8.82 28.53 29.90
CA THR A 653 -7.46 28.83 29.44
C THR A 653 -6.45 28.03 30.25
N ASN A 654 -5.28 27.77 29.66
CA ASN A 654 -4.22 26.99 30.28
C ASN A 654 -4.68 25.58 30.71
N THR A 655 -5.46 24.90 29.86
CA THR A 655 -6.03 23.57 30.13
C THR A 655 -5.68 22.55 29.05
N THR A 656 -5.47 21.30 29.44
CA THR A 656 -5.35 20.17 28.50
C THR A 656 -6.67 19.40 28.36
N SER A 657 -7.77 19.94 28.87
CA SER A 657 -9.10 19.35 28.70
C SER A 657 -9.70 19.73 27.34
N TRP A 658 -10.46 18.82 26.73
CA TRP A 658 -11.24 19.08 25.51
C TRP A 658 -12.72 18.75 25.74
N GLY A 659 -13.60 19.57 25.17
CA GLY A 659 -15.04 19.32 25.18
C GLY A 659 -15.40 18.17 24.25
N TRP A 660 -16.43 17.40 24.60
CA TRP A 660 -17.04 16.41 23.71
C TRP A 660 -18.22 17.00 22.93
N LEU A 661 -19.28 17.40 23.65
CA LEU A 661 -20.50 18.01 23.11
C LEU A 661 -20.92 19.20 23.99
N ALA A 662 -21.41 20.28 23.37
CA ALA A 662 -21.76 21.51 24.06
C ALA A 662 -23.04 22.16 23.50
N ARG A 663 -23.75 22.90 24.35
CA ARG A 663 -24.84 23.81 23.93
C ARG A 663 -24.27 25.17 23.55
N TYR A 664 -25.00 25.93 22.75
CA TYR A 664 -24.63 27.31 22.46
C TYR A 664 -24.72 28.22 23.72
N PRO A 665 -23.79 29.17 23.91
CA PRO A 665 -22.48 29.26 23.23
C PRO A 665 -21.53 28.18 23.76
N GLN A 666 -20.75 27.54 22.87
CA GLN A 666 -19.85 26.47 23.26
C GLN A 666 -18.64 27.00 24.05
N ALA A 667 -18.12 26.19 24.97
CA ALA A 667 -16.86 26.47 25.67
C ALA A 667 -15.66 26.30 24.72
N THR A 668 -14.74 27.26 24.75
CA THR A 668 -13.43 27.13 24.09
C THR A 668 -12.40 26.64 25.10
N TYR A 669 -11.68 25.58 24.77
CA TYR A 669 -10.61 25.02 25.60
C TYR A 669 -9.25 25.43 25.02
N THR A 670 -8.53 26.31 25.71
CA THR A 670 -7.22 26.82 25.26
C THR A 670 -6.11 26.21 26.11
N ASP A 671 -5.15 25.59 25.46
CA ASP A 671 -4.01 24.96 26.12
C ASP A 671 -2.89 25.95 26.47
N PRO A 672 -1.86 25.55 27.25
CA PRO A 672 -0.75 26.43 27.64
C PRO A 672 0.05 27.00 26.45
N LYS A 673 0.01 26.34 25.29
CA LYS A 673 0.66 26.82 24.05
C LYS A 673 -0.26 27.72 23.22
N GLY A 674 -1.49 27.98 23.70
CA GLY A 674 -2.47 28.83 23.05
C GLY A 674 -3.33 28.13 21.99
N LYS A 675 -3.18 26.80 21.80
CA LYS A 675 -4.03 26.07 20.85
C LYS A 675 -5.42 25.87 21.43
N LYS A 676 -6.44 26.01 20.59
CA LYS A 676 -7.85 26.04 20.97
C LYS A 676 -8.62 24.87 20.39
N GLN A 677 -9.45 24.25 21.22
CA GLN A 677 -10.46 23.29 20.79
C GLN A 677 -11.87 23.79 21.12
N ILE A 678 -12.83 23.50 20.23
CA ILE A 678 -14.26 23.71 20.46
C ILE A 678 -15.06 22.52 19.91
N SER A 679 -16.16 22.18 20.57
CA SER A 679 -17.08 21.14 20.11
C SER A 679 -18.22 21.75 19.30
N VAL A 680 -18.69 21.06 18.27
CA VAL A 680 -19.87 21.43 17.47
C VAL A 680 -20.84 20.25 17.47
N GLY A 681 -22.07 20.49 17.96
CA GLY A 681 -23.12 19.47 18.01
C GLY A 681 -24.25 19.74 17.03
N VAL A 682 -24.76 18.69 16.40
CA VAL A 682 -25.94 18.75 15.51
C VAL A 682 -27.25 18.88 16.29
N ALA A 683 -27.33 18.20 17.43
CA ALA A 683 -28.38 18.29 18.44
C ALA A 683 -27.76 18.02 19.84
N GLN A 684 -28.50 18.31 20.90
CA GLN A 684 -28.10 18.03 22.28
C GLN A 684 -29.28 17.45 23.05
N ASN A 685 -29.04 16.40 23.83
CA ASN A 685 -29.98 15.84 24.80
C ASN A 685 -30.07 16.75 26.05
N TRP A 686 -30.40 18.01 25.80
CA TRP A 686 -30.45 19.09 26.78
C TRP A 686 -31.68 19.95 26.53
N SER A 687 -32.29 20.48 27.59
CA SER A 687 -33.33 21.52 27.50
C SER A 687 -33.07 22.65 28.50
N LYS A 688 -33.62 23.83 28.22
CA LYS A 688 -33.50 24.98 29.14
C LYS A 688 -34.16 24.70 30.51
N ALA A 689 -35.23 23.90 30.53
CA ALA A 689 -36.01 23.65 31.73
C ALA A 689 -35.43 22.51 32.58
N ALA A 690 -35.01 21.40 31.96
CA ALA A 690 -34.57 20.20 32.68
C ALA A 690 -33.05 20.06 32.78
N GLY A 691 -32.27 20.80 31.99
CA GLY A 691 -30.86 20.49 31.78
C GLY A 691 -30.73 19.22 30.95
N LEU A 692 -29.85 18.31 31.34
CA LEU A 692 -29.67 16.99 30.72
C LEU A 692 -31.00 16.22 30.75
N THR A 693 -31.50 15.81 29.58
CA THR A 693 -32.81 15.16 29.40
C THR A 693 -32.79 14.23 28.20
N ALA A 694 -33.68 13.25 28.10
CA ALA A 694 -33.74 12.37 26.94
C ALA A 694 -34.03 13.15 25.65
N MET A 695 -33.60 12.65 24.49
CA MET A 695 -33.86 13.24 23.17
C MET A 695 -35.36 13.33 22.84
N ASN A 696 -36.17 12.40 23.35
CA ASN A 696 -37.62 12.48 23.29
C ASN A 696 -38.23 13.27 24.46
N GLY A 697 -37.45 14.04 25.21
CA GLY A 697 -37.93 14.92 26.26
C GLY A 697 -38.70 16.13 25.72
N THR A 698 -39.19 16.97 26.64
CA THR A 698 -39.90 18.20 26.26
C THR A 698 -38.91 19.34 25.97
N ASN A 699 -39.11 20.04 24.85
CA ASN A 699 -38.31 21.22 24.45
C ASN A 699 -36.79 20.95 24.44
N VAL A 700 -36.39 19.80 23.89
CA VAL A 700 -34.99 19.40 23.71
C VAL A 700 -34.34 20.21 22.59
N PHE A 701 -33.05 20.46 22.71
CA PHE A 701 -32.25 21.17 21.72
C PHE A 701 -31.93 20.27 20.52
N GLY A 702 -32.97 19.96 19.72
CA GLY A 702 -32.88 19.22 18.46
C GLY A 702 -32.28 20.04 17.32
N ARG A 703 -32.30 19.47 16.11
CA ARG A 703 -31.69 20.06 14.91
C ARG A 703 -32.25 21.45 14.54
N THR A 704 -33.48 21.75 14.95
CA THR A 704 -34.18 23.02 14.68
C THR A 704 -34.02 24.07 15.78
N TYR A 705 -33.44 23.71 16.93
CA TYR A 705 -33.30 24.64 18.04
C TYR A 705 -32.13 25.62 17.83
N THR A 706 -32.32 26.88 18.18
CA THR A 706 -31.23 27.88 18.27
C THR A 706 -31.37 28.69 19.54
N SER A 707 -30.37 29.51 19.87
CA SER A 707 -30.47 30.49 20.96
C SER A 707 -31.64 31.48 20.80
N SER A 708 -32.16 31.63 19.58
CA SER A 708 -33.33 32.46 19.24
C SER A 708 -34.67 31.71 19.26
N GLY A 709 -34.65 30.41 19.57
CA GLY A 709 -35.83 29.53 19.55
C GLY A 709 -35.80 28.49 18.43
N TYR A 710 -36.91 27.75 18.28
CA TYR A 710 -37.06 26.74 17.24
C TYR A 710 -37.33 27.37 15.88
N ASP A 711 -36.71 26.83 14.84
CA ASP A 711 -37.08 27.08 13.47
C ASP A 711 -38.46 26.50 13.16
N THR A 712 -39.40 27.36 12.76
CA THR A 712 -40.82 27.03 12.59
C THR A 712 -41.19 26.65 11.15
N ARG A 713 -40.22 26.52 10.24
CA ARG A 713 -40.51 26.06 8.86
C ARG A 713 -41.06 24.63 8.88
N ALA A 714 -41.97 24.32 7.96
CA ALA A 714 -42.56 22.98 7.87
C ALA A 714 -41.50 21.87 7.65
N ASN A 715 -40.42 22.19 6.94
CA ASN A 715 -39.28 21.33 6.67
C ASN A 715 -38.01 21.77 7.45
N ALA A 716 -38.17 22.44 8.61
CA ALA A 716 -37.07 22.98 9.39
C ALA A 716 -35.96 21.95 9.71
N LYS A 717 -36.35 20.70 10.00
CA LYS A 717 -35.43 19.58 10.29
C LYS A 717 -34.41 19.30 9.19
N LEU A 718 -34.63 19.77 7.96
CA LEU A 718 -33.68 19.60 6.85
C LEU A 718 -32.53 20.62 6.90
N TYR A 719 -32.76 21.80 7.48
CA TYR A 719 -31.84 22.93 7.39
C TYR A 719 -30.73 22.95 8.45
N GLY A 720 -30.89 22.20 9.54
CA GLY A 720 -29.89 22.11 10.61
C GLY A 720 -29.55 23.44 11.25
N ALA A 721 -30.57 24.19 11.71
CA ALA A 721 -30.38 25.53 12.30
C ALA A 721 -29.48 25.50 13.55
N ASN A 722 -29.61 24.48 14.41
CA ASN A 722 -28.71 24.29 15.55
C ASN A 722 -27.26 24.11 15.08
N PHE A 723 -27.06 23.23 14.10
CA PHE A 723 -25.73 22.91 13.59
C PHE A 723 -25.05 24.13 12.95
N ALA A 724 -25.83 24.95 12.24
CA ALA A 724 -25.37 26.22 11.69
C ALA A 724 -24.93 27.20 12.78
N GLU A 725 -25.75 27.40 13.83
CA GLU A 725 -25.42 28.32 14.94
C GLU A 725 -24.13 27.88 15.67
N GLN A 726 -23.97 26.59 15.90
CA GLN A 726 -22.79 26.00 16.55
C GLN A 726 -21.52 26.19 15.72
N TRP A 727 -21.58 25.97 14.41
CA TRP A 727 -20.46 26.21 13.50
C TRP A 727 -20.12 27.69 13.36
N GLU A 728 -21.13 28.56 13.19
CA GLU A 728 -20.91 29.99 13.06
C GLU A 728 -20.27 30.59 14.31
N TYR A 729 -20.62 30.08 15.49
CA TYR A 729 -19.94 30.44 16.72
C TYR A 729 -18.49 29.92 16.74
N ALA A 730 -18.26 28.66 16.37
CA ALA A 730 -16.92 28.09 16.26
C ALA A 730 -16.02 28.90 15.31
N LEU A 731 -16.51 29.29 14.14
CA LEU A 731 -15.78 30.15 13.19
C LEU A 731 -15.40 31.50 13.81
N LYS A 732 -16.29 32.11 14.60
CA LYS A 732 -16.01 33.37 15.34
C LYS A 732 -14.93 33.17 16.42
N GLN A 733 -14.89 32.02 17.08
CA GLN A 733 -13.87 31.70 18.09
C GLN A 733 -12.49 31.39 17.47
N ASN A 734 -12.46 31.05 16.19
CA ASN A 734 -11.27 30.71 15.42
C ASN A 734 -10.37 29.67 16.13
N PRO A 735 -10.90 28.48 16.48
CA PRO A 735 -10.14 27.42 17.13
C PRO A 735 -9.13 26.79 16.17
N ASP A 736 -8.17 26.03 16.70
CA ASP A 736 -7.25 25.20 15.92
C ASP A 736 -7.85 23.83 15.62
N PHE A 737 -8.70 23.33 16.53
CA PHE A 737 -9.39 22.06 16.41
C PHE A 737 -10.90 22.21 16.64
N VAL A 738 -11.72 21.71 15.70
CA VAL A 738 -13.18 21.58 15.87
C VAL A 738 -13.52 20.11 16.03
N PHE A 739 -14.20 19.73 17.11
CA PHE A 739 -14.68 18.37 17.33
C PHE A 739 -16.19 18.28 17.06
N VAL A 740 -16.59 17.59 16.00
CA VAL A 740 -17.99 17.46 15.55
C VAL A 740 -18.61 16.17 16.08
N THR A 741 -19.86 16.24 16.53
CA THR A 741 -20.65 15.11 17.03
C THR A 741 -21.94 14.97 16.21
N GLY A 742 -22.10 13.94 15.37
CA GLY A 742 -21.14 12.88 15.00
C GLY A 742 -21.47 12.16 13.67
N TRP A 743 -20.70 11.14 13.28
CA TRP A 743 -20.80 10.50 11.95
C TRP A 743 -21.72 9.30 11.80
N ASN A 744 -21.94 8.44 12.79
CA ASN A 744 -22.75 7.23 12.58
C ASN A 744 -23.42 6.75 13.88
N GLU A 745 -23.94 7.68 14.68
CA GLU A 745 -24.65 7.38 15.93
C GLU A 745 -26.08 6.94 15.63
N TRP A 746 -26.26 5.78 15.00
CA TRP A 746 -27.61 5.33 14.65
C TRP A 746 -28.42 4.81 15.84
N VAL A 747 -27.74 4.35 16.89
CA VAL A 747 -28.37 3.62 17.99
C VAL A 747 -29.08 4.55 18.95
N ALA A 748 -30.38 4.34 19.10
CA ALA A 748 -31.27 4.95 20.07
C ALA A 748 -31.66 3.91 21.13
N GLY A 749 -30.98 3.92 22.28
CA GLY A 749 -31.27 3.01 23.39
C GLY A 749 -32.61 3.33 24.06
N LYS A 750 -33.54 2.37 24.11
CA LYS A 750 -34.82 2.53 24.83
C LYS A 750 -34.64 2.28 26.33
N HIS A 751 -34.98 3.25 27.17
CA HIS A 751 -34.94 3.11 28.63
C HIS A 751 -36.35 3.24 29.24
N PRO A 752 -36.69 2.46 30.28
CA PRO A 752 -37.99 2.59 30.95
C PRO A 752 -38.17 3.99 31.55
N THR A 753 -37.11 4.55 32.14
CA THR A 753 -37.06 5.94 32.58
C THR A 753 -35.62 6.44 32.57
N TRP A 754 -35.38 7.67 32.14
CA TRP A 754 -34.07 8.34 32.18
C TRP A 754 -34.24 9.85 32.38
N GLN A 755 -33.49 10.44 33.32
CA GLN A 755 -33.60 11.86 33.72
C GLN A 755 -35.06 12.34 33.92
N GLY A 756 -35.90 11.49 34.52
CA GLY A 756 -37.33 11.78 34.77
C GLY A 756 -38.26 11.61 33.57
N VAL A 757 -37.74 11.32 32.38
CA VAL A 757 -38.53 11.00 31.18
C VAL A 757 -38.87 9.51 31.18
N LYS A 758 -40.15 9.14 31.06
CA LYS A 758 -40.59 7.74 30.88
C LYS A 758 -40.47 7.32 29.42
N ASN A 759 -40.20 6.04 29.16
CA ASN A 759 -39.91 5.51 27.82
C ASN A 759 -38.91 6.42 27.09
N ALA A 760 -37.76 6.60 27.73
CA ALA A 760 -36.77 7.59 27.35
C ALA A 760 -35.82 7.03 26.30
N PHE A 761 -35.44 7.90 25.37
CA PHE A 761 -34.34 7.66 24.42
C PHE A 761 -33.26 8.71 24.69
N PRO A 762 -32.20 8.39 25.47
CA PRO A 762 -31.28 9.39 26.00
C PRO A 762 -30.47 10.13 24.94
N ASP A 763 -29.98 9.42 23.93
CA ASP A 763 -28.93 9.91 23.04
C ASP A 763 -29.43 10.28 21.64
N GLU A 764 -30.33 9.48 21.09
CA GLU A 764 -30.87 9.56 19.74
C GLU A 764 -32.36 9.20 19.78
N PHE A 765 -33.20 9.76 18.90
CA PHE A 765 -34.62 9.41 18.85
C PHE A 765 -35.18 9.34 17.43
N ASN A 766 -35.24 10.46 16.70
CA ASN A 766 -35.86 10.52 15.36
C ASN A 766 -35.14 11.57 14.49
N ASP A 767 -35.66 11.90 13.31
CA ASP A 767 -35.03 12.87 12.40
C ASP A 767 -34.73 14.22 13.07
N GLU A 768 -35.58 14.69 14.00
CA GLU A 768 -35.40 15.98 14.67
C GLU A 768 -34.43 15.92 15.85
N TYR A 769 -34.49 14.83 16.60
CA TYR A 769 -33.77 14.66 17.87
C TYR A 769 -32.72 13.55 17.73
N SER A 770 -31.77 13.80 16.83
CA SER A 770 -30.62 12.94 16.56
C SER A 770 -29.37 13.75 16.26
N ARG A 771 -28.19 13.22 16.57
CA ARG A 771 -26.89 13.92 16.36
C ARG A 771 -26.15 13.46 15.11
N ASP A 772 -26.65 12.42 14.48
CA ASP A 772 -25.99 11.75 13.38
C ASP A 772 -26.00 12.54 12.05
N ILE A 773 -24.93 12.41 11.27
CA ILE A 773 -24.71 13.15 10.01
C ILE A 773 -24.57 12.20 8.81
N GLU A 774 -24.38 10.88 9.01
CA GLU A 774 -24.33 9.94 7.89
C GLU A 774 -25.63 10.03 7.05
N PRO A 775 -25.52 9.98 5.71
CA PRO A 775 -26.69 10.03 4.85
C PRO A 775 -27.72 8.94 5.18
N SER A 776 -28.99 9.33 5.27
CA SER A 776 -30.12 8.43 5.57
C SER A 776 -30.97 8.15 4.35
N THR A 777 -31.76 7.07 4.39
CA THR A 777 -32.85 6.82 3.43
C THR A 777 -34.12 7.64 3.75
N GLY A 778 -34.16 8.30 4.90
CA GLY A 778 -35.28 9.16 5.32
C GLY A 778 -35.23 10.56 4.73
N ASP A 779 -36.03 11.47 5.30
CA ASP A 779 -36.18 12.83 4.78
C ASP A 779 -34.88 13.66 4.82
N LEU A 780 -34.00 13.38 5.78
CA LEU A 780 -32.77 14.15 5.96
C LEU A 780 -31.79 13.97 4.78
N LYS A 781 -31.80 12.78 4.16
CA LYS A 781 -30.90 12.40 3.06
C LYS A 781 -29.45 12.76 3.37
N ASP A 782 -28.77 13.47 2.47
CA ASP A 782 -27.37 13.91 2.54
C ASP A 782 -27.22 15.41 2.92
N ASN A 783 -28.30 16.08 3.34
CA ASN A 783 -28.28 17.52 3.65
C ASN A 783 -27.29 17.86 4.77
N TYR A 784 -27.18 17.01 5.79
CA TYR A 784 -26.25 17.22 6.91
C TYR A 784 -24.80 16.93 6.53
N TYR A 785 -24.57 15.96 5.64
CA TYR A 785 -23.24 15.71 5.07
C TYR A 785 -22.75 16.95 4.32
N TYR A 786 -23.56 17.52 3.41
CA TYR A 786 -23.15 18.73 2.69
C TYR A 786 -23.08 19.99 3.58
N GLN A 787 -23.88 20.06 4.65
CA GLN A 787 -23.71 21.13 5.65
C GLN A 787 -22.38 20.99 6.42
N LEU A 788 -21.95 19.76 6.73
CA LEU A 788 -20.62 19.51 7.30
C LEU A 788 -19.52 19.98 6.32
N VAL A 789 -19.55 19.55 5.06
CA VAL A 789 -18.57 19.96 4.04
C VAL A 789 -18.54 21.49 3.90
N TYR A 790 -19.71 22.14 3.86
CA TYR A 790 -19.84 23.59 3.77
C TYR A 790 -19.04 24.32 4.86
N TYR A 791 -19.21 23.92 6.12
CA TYR A 791 -18.53 24.58 7.23
C TYR A 791 -17.06 24.19 7.37
N ILE A 792 -16.68 22.95 7.02
CA ILE A 792 -15.27 22.55 6.96
C ILE A 792 -14.53 23.44 5.96
N ARG A 793 -15.10 23.69 4.77
CA ARG A 793 -14.50 24.60 3.79
C ARG A 793 -14.37 26.03 4.30
N LYS A 794 -15.38 26.55 5.03
CA LYS A 794 -15.26 27.88 5.68
C LYS A 794 -14.17 27.94 6.74
N PHE A 795 -14.03 26.87 7.51
CA PHE A 795 -13.03 26.77 8.57
C PHE A 795 -11.62 26.68 7.98
N LYS A 796 -11.39 25.74 7.06
CA LYS A 796 -10.07 25.37 6.54
C LYS A 796 -9.65 26.13 5.29
N GLY A 797 -10.55 26.80 4.56
CA GLY A 797 -10.26 27.29 3.21
C GLY A 797 -10.22 26.14 2.20
N VAL A 798 -10.10 26.45 0.91
CA VAL A 798 -10.05 25.45 -0.18
C VAL A 798 -9.14 25.90 -1.31
N ARG A 799 -8.60 24.96 -2.08
CA ARG A 799 -7.82 25.27 -3.28
C ARG A 799 -8.67 25.92 -4.37
N ALA A 800 -8.04 26.76 -5.19
CA ALA A 800 -8.65 27.24 -6.42
C ALA A 800 -8.87 26.08 -7.40
N VAL A 801 -9.97 26.14 -8.16
CA VAL A 801 -10.23 25.20 -9.26
C VAL A 801 -9.07 25.31 -10.26
N PRO A 802 -8.41 24.21 -10.65
CA PRO A 802 -7.33 24.25 -11.61
C PRO A 802 -7.78 24.82 -12.97
N GLU A 803 -6.95 25.67 -13.56
CA GLU A 803 -7.22 26.23 -14.88
C GLU A 803 -7.05 25.15 -15.96
N PRO A 804 -7.95 25.08 -16.94
CA PRO A 804 -7.81 24.16 -18.05
C PRO A 804 -6.68 24.58 -18.99
N THR A 805 -6.09 23.59 -19.67
CA THR A 805 -5.09 23.84 -20.70
C THR A 805 -5.68 24.59 -21.90
N ALA A 806 -4.81 25.05 -22.80
CA ALA A 806 -5.22 25.75 -24.01
C ALA A 806 -6.22 24.95 -24.85
N ALA A 807 -7.03 25.65 -25.65
CA ALA A 807 -8.00 25.02 -26.53
C ALA A 807 -7.30 24.01 -27.47
N LYS A 808 -7.86 22.81 -27.55
CA LYS A 808 -7.34 21.69 -28.33
C LYS A 808 -8.48 20.92 -28.97
N GLN A 809 -8.39 20.73 -30.27
CA GLN A 809 -9.31 19.86 -31.01
C GLN A 809 -8.95 18.40 -30.75
N ILE A 810 -9.96 17.59 -30.44
CA ILE A 810 -9.83 16.15 -30.25
C ILE A 810 -10.55 15.41 -31.37
N TYR A 811 -9.89 14.39 -31.92
CA TYR A 811 -10.50 13.46 -32.87
C TYR A 811 -10.99 12.23 -32.11
N VAL A 812 -12.31 12.00 -32.11
CA VAL A 812 -12.95 10.85 -31.41
C VAL A 812 -12.36 9.51 -31.88
N SER A 813 -12.00 9.40 -33.16
CA SER A 813 -11.38 8.20 -33.73
C SER A 813 -9.86 8.11 -33.49
N GLY A 814 -9.23 9.17 -32.98
CA GLY A 814 -7.78 9.28 -32.78
C GLY A 814 -7.25 8.46 -31.60
N ALA A 815 -5.93 8.46 -31.44
CA ALA A 815 -5.24 7.78 -30.34
C ALA A 815 -5.46 8.51 -29.00
N VAL A 816 -5.37 7.78 -27.88
CA VAL A 816 -5.53 8.34 -26.53
C VAL A 816 -4.42 9.35 -26.19
N SER A 817 -3.23 9.22 -26.76
CA SER A 817 -2.09 10.14 -26.55
C SER A 817 -2.36 11.60 -26.95
N GLN A 818 -3.42 11.88 -27.72
CA GLN A 818 -3.84 13.25 -27.96
C GLN A 818 -4.27 14.01 -26.68
N TRP A 819 -4.52 13.28 -25.58
CA TRP A 819 -4.93 13.82 -24.29
C TRP A 819 -3.75 14.07 -23.33
N ASP A 820 -2.51 13.72 -23.69
CA ASP A 820 -1.35 13.76 -22.78
C ASP A 820 -1.06 15.17 -22.23
N ASP A 821 -1.27 16.20 -23.06
CA ASP A 821 -1.11 17.63 -22.75
C ASP A 821 -2.43 18.33 -22.36
N VAL A 822 -3.53 17.58 -22.20
CA VAL A 822 -4.82 18.11 -21.76
C VAL A 822 -4.91 18.03 -20.24
N GLY A 823 -5.23 19.15 -19.61
CA GLY A 823 -5.42 19.26 -18.18
C GLY A 823 -6.59 20.19 -17.79
N PRO A 824 -7.04 20.14 -16.52
CA PRO A 824 -6.57 19.21 -15.48
C PRO A 824 -7.04 17.76 -15.72
N TYR A 825 -6.39 16.81 -15.06
CA TYR A 825 -6.90 15.44 -14.92
C TYR A 825 -7.75 15.37 -13.65
N TYR A 826 -9.02 15.06 -13.81
CA TYR A 826 -9.99 14.96 -12.73
C TYR A 826 -9.93 13.56 -12.13
N VAL A 827 -9.14 13.38 -11.08
CA VAL A 827 -8.91 12.07 -10.46
C VAL A 827 -10.15 11.57 -9.72
N ALA A 828 -10.44 10.28 -9.88
CA ALA A 828 -11.37 9.50 -9.05
C ALA A 828 -10.63 8.37 -8.33
N TYR A 829 -11.19 7.89 -7.22
CA TYR A 829 -10.57 6.85 -6.39
C TYR A 829 -10.71 5.48 -7.04
N LYS A 830 -9.60 4.75 -7.17
CA LYS A 830 -9.59 3.38 -7.72
C LYS A 830 -10.10 2.36 -6.69
N GLY A 831 -10.60 1.22 -7.16
CA GLY A 831 -10.82 0.03 -6.33
C GLY A 831 -12.06 0.11 -5.44
N ASN A 832 -13.05 0.91 -5.81
CA ASN A 832 -14.25 1.17 -5.02
C ASN A 832 -15.53 0.46 -5.56
N THR A 833 -15.36 -0.43 -6.55
CA THR A 833 -16.41 -1.19 -7.24
C THR A 833 -16.52 -2.67 -6.83
N PHE A 834 -15.80 -3.10 -5.79
CA PHE A 834 -15.89 -4.49 -5.33
C PHE A 834 -17.27 -4.84 -4.76
N ASP A 835 -17.62 -6.13 -4.87
CA ASP A 835 -18.90 -6.65 -4.41
C ASP A 835 -19.08 -6.50 -2.89
N ARG A 836 -20.32 -6.17 -2.49
CA ARG A 836 -20.77 -6.29 -1.10
C ARG A 836 -21.40 -7.66 -0.89
N SER A 837 -20.95 -8.36 0.15
CA SER A 837 -21.65 -9.52 0.72
C SER A 837 -21.40 -9.52 2.23
N SER A 838 -22.37 -9.01 2.99
CA SER A 838 -22.20 -8.81 4.43
C SER A 838 -23.51 -9.00 5.19
N SER A 839 -23.40 -9.54 6.41
CA SER A 839 -24.51 -9.53 7.35
C SER A 839 -24.66 -8.13 7.96
N GLY A 840 -25.89 -7.70 8.23
CA GLY A 840 -26.15 -6.52 9.04
C GLY A 840 -26.55 -6.89 10.46
N TYR A 841 -27.39 -6.07 11.07
CA TYR A 841 -28.11 -6.43 12.30
C TYR A 841 -28.98 -7.67 12.08
N LYS A 842 -29.32 -8.37 13.17
CA LYS A 842 -30.09 -9.64 13.12
C LYS A 842 -31.27 -9.55 12.16
N GLY A 843 -31.34 -10.53 11.26
CA GLY A 843 -32.40 -10.64 10.25
C GLY A 843 -32.14 -9.84 8.97
N THR A 844 -30.98 -9.20 8.82
CA THR A 844 -30.60 -8.46 7.61
C THR A 844 -29.32 -9.01 6.96
N THR A 845 -29.28 -8.98 5.64
CA THR A 845 -28.11 -9.37 4.83
C THR A 845 -28.10 -8.50 3.59
N TYR A 846 -26.93 -8.00 3.21
CA TYR A 846 -26.76 -7.08 2.10
C TYR A 846 -25.85 -7.68 1.05
N THR A 847 -26.33 -7.66 -0.20
CA THR A 847 -25.56 -8.03 -1.39
C THR A 847 -25.61 -6.89 -2.39
N ASN A 848 -24.47 -6.52 -2.94
CA ASN A 848 -24.40 -5.55 -4.03
C ASN A 848 -23.29 -5.96 -4.99
N THR A 849 -23.65 -6.29 -6.22
CA THR A 849 -22.72 -6.69 -7.28
C THR A 849 -22.84 -5.74 -8.48
N THR A 850 -23.18 -4.48 -8.22
CA THR A 850 -23.46 -3.49 -9.27
C THR A 850 -22.20 -2.74 -9.71
N GLY A 851 -21.08 -2.86 -8.99
CA GLY A 851 -19.80 -2.34 -9.47
C GLY A 851 -19.44 -2.97 -10.82
N ARG A 852 -19.14 -2.12 -11.82
CA ARG A 852 -18.95 -2.57 -13.21
C ARG A 852 -17.73 -1.92 -13.85
N ASN A 853 -17.76 -0.61 -14.11
CA ASN A 853 -16.60 0.12 -14.60
C ASN A 853 -16.04 0.99 -13.45
N ASP A 854 -14.84 0.67 -12.96
CA ASP A 854 -14.12 1.42 -11.90
C ASP A 854 -13.47 2.67 -12.49
N ILE A 855 -14.10 3.83 -12.34
CA ILE A 855 -13.67 5.10 -12.93
C ILE A 855 -12.51 5.67 -12.11
N ILE A 856 -11.38 5.91 -12.77
CA ILE A 856 -10.16 6.43 -12.11
C ILE A 856 -9.85 7.88 -12.47
N GLY A 857 -10.50 8.42 -13.50
CA GLY A 857 -10.45 9.86 -13.76
C GLY A 857 -11.09 10.29 -15.08
N ALA A 858 -11.03 11.59 -15.32
CA ALA A 858 -11.58 12.21 -16.53
C ALA A 858 -10.73 13.39 -17.02
N LYS A 859 -10.92 13.78 -18.28
CA LYS A 859 -10.37 15.01 -18.87
C LYS A 859 -11.43 15.72 -19.69
N VAL A 860 -11.30 17.05 -19.78
CA VAL A 860 -12.15 17.88 -20.63
C VAL A 860 -11.29 18.76 -21.52
N ALA A 861 -11.55 18.73 -22.82
CA ALA A 861 -10.95 19.61 -23.81
C ALA A 861 -12.03 20.43 -24.53
N ARG A 862 -11.60 21.50 -25.21
CA ARG A 862 -12.49 22.37 -25.99
C ARG A 862 -11.81 22.86 -27.25
N ASP A 863 -12.61 23.12 -28.28
CA ASP A 863 -12.23 24.00 -29.40
C ASP A 863 -13.26 25.14 -29.56
N SER A 864 -13.30 25.81 -30.71
CA SER A 864 -14.26 26.91 -30.94
C SER A 864 -15.72 26.44 -30.93
N SER A 865 -16.00 25.18 -31.24
CA SER A 865 -17.35 24.66 -31.51
C SER A 865 -17.76 23.49 -30.62
N TYR A 866 -16.82 22.76 -30.03
CA TYR A 866 -17.06 21.51 -29.32
C TYR A 866 -16.45 21.50 -27.93
N LEU A 867 -17.06 20.70 -27.05
CA LEU A 867 -16.46 20.13 -25.86
C LEU A 867 -16.19 18.65 -26.09
N TYR A 868 -15.10 18.17 -25.51
CA TYR A 868 -14.68 16.79 -25.56
C TYR A 868 -14.52 16.29 -24.13
N PHE A 869 -15.18 15.19 -23.80
CA PHE A 869 -15.08 14.54 -22.51
C PHE A 869 -14.38 13.20 -22.70
N MET A 870 -13.39 12.94 -21.86
CA MET A 870 -12.74 11.64 -21.74
C MET A 870 -12.95 11.13 -20.32
N VAL A 871 -13.29 9.86 -20.18
CA VAL A 871 -13.29 9.13 -18.91
C VAL A 871 -12.43 7.88 -19.04
N GLU A 872 -11.69 7.58 -17.99
CA GLU A 872 -10.76 6.48 -17.88
C GLU A 872 -11.17 5.56 -16.73
N CYS A 873 -11.16 4.26 -16.99
CA CYS A 873 -11.43 3.23 -15.99
C CYS A 873 -10.14 2.46 -15.63
N ALA A 874 -10.16 1.75 -14.50
CA ALA A 874 -9.04 0.92 -14.07
C ALA A 874 -8.77 -0.24 -15.03
N ASP A 875 -9.83 -0.79 -15.61
CA ASP A 875 -9.84 -1.90 -16.56
C ASP A 875 -10.57 -1.51 -17.86
N ASP A 876 -10.54 -2.40 -18.85
CA ASP A 876 -11.27 -2.22 -20.12
C ASP A 876 -12.76 -1.97 -19.88
N ILE A 877 -13.31 -0.95 -20.57
CA ILE A 877 -14.71 -0.57 -20.39
C ILE A 877 -15.61 -1.67 -20.98
N THR A 878 -16.60 -2.06 -20.18
CA THR A 878 -17.61 -3.07 -20.54
C THR A 878 -18.43 -2.68 -21.79
N PRO A 879 -19.10 -3.64 -22.46
CA PRO A 879 -19.93 -3.36 -23.63
C PRO A 879 -21.07 -2.35 -23.37
N TYR A 880 -21.32 -1.49 -24.35
CA TYR A 880 -22.31 -0.40 -24.28
C TYR A 880 -23.79 -0.85 -24.22
N THR A 881 -24.05 -2.14 -24.41
CA THR A 881 -25.39 -2.71 -24.57
C THR A 881 -26.17 -2.77 -23.27
N ASP A 882 -25.48 -2.71 -22.13
CA ASP A 882 -26.12 -2.80 -20.83
C ASP A 882 -26.82 -1.47 -20.47
N ARG A 883 -27.84 -1.57 -19.60
CA ARG A 883 -28.54 -0.39 -19.08
C ARG A 883 -27.58 0.48 -18.25
N ALA A 884 -27.84 1.78 -18.27
CA ALA A 884 -27.16 2.78 -17.44
C ALA A 884 -25.63 2.74 -17.59
N TRP A 885 -25.16 2.45 -18.79
CA TRP A 885 -23.74 2.36 -19.10
C TRP A 885 -23.12 3.75 -19.30
N MET A 886 -22.08 4.06 -18.53
CA MET A 886 -21.23 5.25 -18.65
C MET A 886 -22.01 6.55 -18.96
N ARG A 887 -22.85 6.97 -18.01
CA ARG A 887 -23.65 8.20 -18.08
C ARG A 887 -22.81 9.41 -17.71
N LEU A 888 -22.90 10.46 -18.54
CA LEU A 888 -22.29 11.76 -18.27
C LEU A 888 -23.39 12.77 -17.96
N PHE A 889 -23.38 13.32 -16.75
CA PHE A 889 -24.28 14.39 -16.31
C PHE A 889 -23.57 15.74 -16.39
N ILE A 890 -24.27 16.75 -16.90
CA ILE A 890 -23.69 18.06 -17.21
C ILE A 890 -24.61 19.18 -16.71
N ASP A 891 -24.03 20.07 -15.92
CA ASP A 891 -24.60 21.34 -15.46
C ASP A 891 -23.83 22.49 -16.13
N VAL A 892 -24.56 23.39 -16.79
CA VAL A 892 -24.00 24.57 -17.49
C VAL A 892 -24.52 25.90 -16.93
N GLY A 893 -25.13 25.87 -15.75
CA GLY A 893 -25.67 27.02 -15.04
C GLY A 893 -27.15 26.87 -14.67
N ALA A 894 -27.60 27.72 -13.74
CA ALA A 894 -28.91 27.61 -13.13
C ALA A 894 -30.08 27.60 -14.14
N SER A 895 -30.87 26.51 -14.09
CA SER A 895 -32.07 26.29 -14.89
C SER A 895 -33.18 25.74 -13.98
N ASP A 896 -34.43 26.17 -14.20
CA ASP A 896 -35.63 25.56 -13.59
C ASP A 896 -35.96 24.19 -14.20
N LYS A 897 -35.36 23.89 -15.36
CA LYS A 897 -35.45 22.62 -16.08
C LYS A 897 -34.15 21.85 -15.91
N SER A 898 -33.98 21.26 -14.73
CA SER A 898 -32.86 20.39 -14.40
C SER A 898 -33.35 19.20 -13.55
N TRP A 899 -32.54 18.14 -13.50
CA TRP A 899 -32.65 17.09 -12.50
C TRP A 899 -31.51 17.26 -11.52
N GLU A 900 -31.83 17.61 -10.27
CA GLU A 900 -30.83 17.72 -9.19
C GLU A 900 -29.63 18.63 -9.57
N GLY A 901 -29.90 19.68 -10.35
CA GLY A 901 -28.90 20.63 -10.85
C GLY A 901 -28.33 20.31 -12.23
N PHE A 902 -28.61 19.13 -12.82
CA PHE A 902 -28.11 18.77 -14.15
C PHE A 902 -29.12 19.10 -15.25
N GLU A 903 -28.76 19.98 -16.18
CA GLU A 903 -29.57 20.27 -17.36
C GLU A 903 -29.48 19.19 -18.42
N TYR A 904 -28.35 18.47 -18.51
CA TYR A 904 -28.12 17.50 -19.59
C TYR A 904 -27.58 16.17 -19.08
N VAL A 905 -27.90 15.12 -19.83
CA VAL A 905 -27.35 13.78 -19.64
C VAL A 905 -27.01 13.16 -20.99
N VAL A 906 -25.88 12.45 -21.05
CA VAL A 906 -25.52 11.56 -22.16
C VAL A 906 -25.66 10.12 -21.69
N ASN A 907 -26.11 9.22 -22.57
CA ASN A 907 -26.27 7.77 -22.32
C ASN A 907 -27.32 7.39 -21.26
N ARG A 908 -28.30 8.25 -20.97
CA ARG A 908 -29.47 7.81 -20.18
C ARG A 908 -30.27 6.74 -20.96
N VAL A 909 -30.43 6.97 -22.26
CA VAL A 909 -30.76 5.94 -23.26
C VAL A 909 -29.45 5.29 -23.72
N SER A 910 -29.37 3.96 -23.68
CA SER A 910 -28.17 3.23 -24.10
C SER A 910 -27.77 3.61 -25.54
N PRO A 911 -26.48 3.84 -25.81
CA PRO A 911 -26.01 4.25 -27.13
C PRO A 911 -26.07 3.10 -28.15
N ASP A 912 -25.86 3.41 -29.42
CA ASP A 912 -25.55 2.42 -30.46
C ASP A 912 -24.03 2.31 -30.69
N ALA A 913 -23.57 1.44 -31.59
CA ALA A 913 -22.14 1.21 -31.81
C ALA A 913 -21.30 2.44 -32.20
N ALA A 914 -21.91 3.55 -32.64
CA ALA A 914 -21.21 4.74 -33.13
C ALA A 914 -21.66 6.06 -32.47
N GLN A 915 -22.89 6.13 -31.95
CA GLN A 915 -23.50 7.35 -31.45
C GLN A 915 -24.18 7.16 -30.11
N ALA A 916 -24.00 8.18 -29.27
CA ALA A 916 -24.69 8.36 -28.00
C ALA A 916 -25.78 9.41 -28.14
N THR A 917 -26.77 9.36 -27.24
CA THR A 917 -27.86 10.34 -27.23
C THR A 917 -27.59 11.38 -26.14
N LEU A 918 -27.59 12.66 -26.53
CA LEU A 918 -27.64 13.78 -25.59
C LEU A 918 -29.09 14.17 -25.37
N GLU A 919 -29.49 14.25 -24.10
CA GLU A 919 -30.83 14.68 -23.71
C GLU A 919 -30.75 15.85 -22.73
N ARG A 920 -31.77 16.70 -22.75
CA ARG A 920 -31.94 17.84 -21.85
C ARG A 920 -33.11 17.59 -20.91
N SER A 921 -32.92 17.89 -19.62
CA SER A 921 -33.99 17.80 -18.64
C SER A 921 -35.12 18.77 -18.96
N THR A 922 -36.36 18.33 -18.77
CA THR A 922 -37.56 19.16 -18.82
C THR A 922 -38.09 19.48 -17.41
N GLY A 923 -37.35 19.07 -16.36
CA GLY A 923 -37.71 19.18 -14.95
C GLY A 923 -37.82 17.80 -14.28
N GLY A 924 -37.10 17.61 -13.18
CA GLY A 924 -36.97 16.29 -12.54
C GLY A 924 -36.35 15.25 -13.49
N TRP A 925 -36.60 13.96 -13.24
CA TRP A 925 -36.08 12.86 -14.09
C TRP A 925 -36.87 12.69 -15.40
N ASN A 926 -37.09 13.79 -16.12
CA ASN A 926 -37.73 13.80 -17.42
C ASN A 926 -36.80 14.48 -18.41
N PHE A 927 -36.59 13.86 -19.57
CA PHE A 927 -35.61 14.33 -20.55
C PHE A 927 -36.17 14.29 -21.96
N SER A 928 -35.77 15.26 -22.77
CA SER A 928 -36.04 15.33 -24.20
C SER A 928 -34.75 15.28 -25.00
N THR A 929 -34.72 14.50 -26.08
CA THR A 929 -33.56 14.40 -26.97
C THR A 929 -33.17 15.76 -27.56
N VAL A 930 -31.89 16.10 -27.45
CA VAL A 930 -31.29 17.29 -28.10
C VAL A 930 -30.70 16.88 -29.46
N GLY A 931 -29.98 15.76 -29.49
CA GLY A 931 -29.38 15.22 -30.70
C GLY A 931 -28.41 14.08 -30.41
N SER A 932 -27.87 13.49 -31.47
CA SER A 932 -26.83 12.46 -31.37
C SER A 932 -25.45 13.08 -31.21
N VAL A 933 -24.59 12.44 -30.41
CA VAL A 933 -23.18 12.81 -30.20
C VAL A 933 -22.28 11.63 -30.52
N SER A 934 -21.12 11.89 -31.13
CA SER A 934 -20.16 10.84 -31.46
C SER A 934 -19.37 10.44 -30.22
N TYR A 935 -19.12 9.13 -30.08
CA TYR A 935 -18.24 8.61 -29.04
C TYR A 935 -17.36 7.46 -29.56
N LYS A 936 -16.34 7.09 -28.79
CA LYS A 936 -15.55 5.89 -29.02
C LYS A 936 -14.99 5.35 -27.71
N VAL A 937 -15.00 4.02 -27.58
CA VAL A 937 -14.29 3.28 -26.54
C VAL A 937 -12.99 2.75 -27.12
N THR A 938 -11.89 2.85 -26.37
CA THR A 938 -10.59 2.23 -26.71
C THR A 938 -9.99 1.69 -25.42
N GLY A 939 -10.07 0.38 -25.22
CA GLY A 939 -9.69 -0.28 -23.96
C GLY A 939 -10.45 0.31 -22.77
N ASN A 940 -9.71 0.87 -21.83
CA ASN A 940 -10.20 1.48 -20.60
C ASN A 940 -10.70 2.94 -20.75
N THR A 941 -10.70 3.51 -21.96
CA THR A 941 -11.01 4.93 -22.18
C THR A 941 -12.25 5.12 -23.05
N LEU A 942 -13.14 6.03 -22.65
CA LEU A 942 -14.30 6.49 -23.42
C LEU A 942 -14.15 7.99 -23.75
N VAL A 943 -14.29 8.36 -25.02
CA VAL A 943 -14.26 9.75 -25.50
C VAL A 943 -15.61 10.13 -26.11
N ILE A 944 -16.19 11.26 -25.70
CA ILE A 944 -17.44 11.84 -26.22
C ILE A 944 -17.19 13.25 -26.77
N LYS A 945 -17.74 13.56 -27.95
CA LYS A 945 -17.69 14.88 -28.58
C LYS A 945 -19.07 15.54 -28.62
N ILE A 946 -19.21 16.69 -27.97
CA ILE A 946 -20.48 17.41 -27.82
C ILE A 946 -20.39 18.81 -28.45
N PRO A 947 -21.30 19.19 -29.37
CA PRO A 947 -21.40 20.57 -29.84
C PRO A 947 -21.75 21.53 -28.69
N LYS A 948 -21.03 22.63 -28.54
CA LYS A 948 -21.32 23.66 -27.52
C LYS A 948 -22.75 24.22 -27.66
N SER A 949 -23.23 24.35 -28.90
CA SER A 949 -24.58 24.81 -29.20
C SER A 949 -25.67 23.88 -28.67
N TYR A 950 -25.40 22.56 -28.54
CA TYR A 950 -26.35 21.62 -27.95
C TYR A 950 -26.49 21.81 -26.45
N LEU A 951 -25.42 22.27 -25.79
CA LEU A 951 -25.42 22.60 -24.37
C LEU A 951 -25.90 24.04 -24.10
N GLY A 952 -26.23 24.81 -25.14
CA GLY A 952 -26.60 26.23 -25.00
C GLY A 952 -25.42 27.14 -24.63
N ILE A 953 -24.18 26.67 -24.78
CA ILE A 953 -22.98 27.45 -24.49
C ILE A 953 -22.71 28.39 -25.67
N SER A 954 -22.69 29.70 -25.38
CA SER A 954 -22.33 30.76 -26.32
C SER A 954 -21.11 31.55 -25.82
N GLY A 955 -20.19 31.90 -26.73
CA GLY A 955 -18.99 32.66 -26.38
C GLY A 955 -17.83 31.80 -25.89
N ASP A 956 -16.74 32.48 -25.51
CA ASP A 956 -15.47 31.82 -25.19
C ASP A 956 -15.29 31.51 -23.70
N LYS A 957 -16.06 32.17 -22.83
CA LYS A 957 -16.03 32.03 -21.37
C LYS A 957 -17.27 31.28 -20.89
N PHE A 958 -17.06 30.23 -20.12
CA PHE A 958 -18.15 29.40 -19.59
C PHE A 958 -17.62 28.51 -18.46
N THR A 959 -18.55 28.00 -17.64
CA THR A 959 -18.29 26.97 -16.63
C THR A 959 -19.18 25.78 -16.92
N VAL A 960 -18.62 24.58 -16.77
CA VAL A 960 -19.36 23.33 -16.82
C VAL A 960 -19.05 22.56 -15.55
N ASN A 961 -20.09 22.18 -14.81
CA ASN A 961 -20.00 21.17 -13.77
C ASN A 961 -20.40 19.83 -14.36
N PHE A 962 -19.66 18.76 -14.09
CA PHE A 962 -19.98 17.45 -14.64
C PHE A 962 -19.63 16.31 -13.70
N LYS A 963 -20.25 15.16 -13.94
CA LYS A 963 -19.88 13.89 -13.30
C LYS A 963 -20.17 12.71 -14.21
N TRP A 964 -19.48 11.62 -13.93
CA TRP A 964 -19.76 10.32 -14.51
C TRP A 964 -20.47 9.43 -13.49
N ASN A 965 -21.37 8.60 -13.99
CA ASN A 965 -21.94 7.50 -13.23
C ASN A 965 -22.08 6.29 -14.16
N ASP A 966 -21.71 5.13 -13.64
CA ASP A 966 -21.94 3.86 -14.28
C ASP A 966 -22.85 2.99 -13.41
N ASN A 967 -23.82 2.34 -14.04
CA ASN A 967 -24.70 1.32 -13.47
C ASN A 967 -25.67 1.81 -12.37
N MET A 968 -26.24 3.01 -12.53
CA MET A 968 -27.38 3.46 -11.72
C MET A 968 -28.52 2.43 -11.72
N GLN A 969 -29.04 2.06 -10.55
CA GLN A 969 -30.13 1.09 -10.42
C GLN A 969 -31.50 1.77 -10.31
N ASN A 970 -31.57 2.87 -9.55
CA ASN A 970 -32.81 3.61 -9.32
C ASN A 970 -32.82 4.95 -10.07
N ASP A 971 -33.19 4.90 -11.34
CA ASP A 971 -33.33 6.07 -12.22
C ASP A 971 -34.10 7.21 -11.52
N GLY A 972 -33.48 8.39 -11.45
CA GLY A 972 -34.08 9.61 -10.89
C GLY A 972 -33.89 9.83 -9.40
N ASP A 973 -33.34 8.86 -8.67
CA ASP A 973 -32.95 9.03 -7.27
C ASP A 973 -31.46 9.34 -7.14
N ILE A 974 -31.13 10.57 -6.73
CA ILE A 974 -29.74 10.98 -6.52
C ILE A 974 -29.04 10.22 -5.39
N MET A 975 -29.79 9.64 -4.46
CA MET A 975 -29.20 8.81 -3.40
C MET A 975 -28.60 7.51 -3.95
N ASP A 976 -28.96 7.10 -5.16
CA ASP A 976 -28.38 5.92 -5.82
C ASP A 976 -26.86 6.07 -6.06
N PHE A 977 -26.38 7.31 -6.21
CA PHE A 977 -24.96 7.65 -6.36
C PHE A 977 -24.09 7.31 -5.14
N TYR A 978 -24.69 6.97 -4.00
CA TYR A 978 -23.96 6.51 -2.82
C TYR A 978 -23.77 5.00 -2.82
N SER A 979 -24.65 4.26 -3.49
CA SER A 979 -24.84 2.83 -3.23
C SER A 979 -24.58 1.93 -4.41
N ASN A 980 -24.81 2.37 -5.65
CA ASN A 980 -24.78 1.48 -6.81
C ASN A 980 -23.78 1.92 -7.87
N GLY A 981 -23.17 0.91 -8.50
CA GLY A 981 -22.20 1.09 -9.56
C GLY A 981 -21.00 1.91 -9.12
N ASP A 982 -20.58 2.83 -9.98
CA ASP A 982 -19.52 3.79 -9.66
C ASP A 982 -19.93 5.21 -10.05
N THR A 983 -19.54 6.19 -9.23
CA THR A 983 -19.88 7.61 -9.44
C THR A 983 -18.66 8.48 -9.19
N ALA A 984 -18.25 9.23 -10.20
CA ALA A 984 -17.05 10.05 -10.19
C ALA A 984 -17.38 11.52 -10.52
N PRO A 985 -17.32 12.46 -9.55
CA PRO A 985 -17.08 12.23 -8.12
C PRO A 985 -18.36 11.78 -7.38
N GLY A 986 -18.20 11.14 -6.22
CA GLY A 986 -19.29 10.48 -5.49
C GLY A 986 -20.37 11.43 -4.92
N GLY A 987 -21.56 10.89 -4.63
CA GLY A 987 -22.69 11.66 -4.08
C GLY A 987 -23.17 12.78 -5.00
N ARG A 988 -23.44 13.98 -4.47
CA ARG A 988 -23.80 15.19 -5.25
C ARG A 988 -22.61 16.01 -5.76
N PHE A 989 -21.36 15.61 -5.46
CA PHE A 989 -20.20 16.37 -5.94
C PHE A 989 -20.11 16.35 -7.46
N THR A 990 -19.55 17.40 -8.05
CA THR A 990 -19.23 17.49 -9.47
C THR A 990 -17.84 18.07 -9.67
N TYR A 991 -17.17 17.64 -10.73
CA TYR A 991 -15.97 18.31 -11.22
C TYR A 991 -16.35 19.64 -11.87
N THR A 992 -15.47 20.63 -11.77
CA THR A 992 -15.67 21.97 -12.33
C THR A 992 -14.65 22.22 -13.45
N TYR A 993 -15.13 22.56 -14.64
CA TYR A 993 -14.33 23.02 -15.78
C TYR A 993 -14.69 24.47 -16.10
N THR A 994 -13.77 25.40 -15.88
CA THR A 994 -14.01 26.85 -16.07
C THR A 994 -13.04 27.43 -17.08
N VAL A 995 -13.58 28.13 -18.08
CA VAL A 995 -12.81 28.90 -19.06
C VAL A 995 -13.01 30.39 -18.79
N LYS A 996 -11.94 31.08 -18.45
CA LYS A 996 -11.95 32.49 -18.00
C LYS A 996 -11.79 33.52 -19.10
#